data_AF-A0A9D6T064-F1
#
_entry.id   AF-A0A9D6T064-F1
#
_cell.length_a   1.000
_cell.length_b   1.000
_cell.length_c   1.000
_cell.angle_alpha   90.00
_cell.angle_beta   90.00
_cell.angle_gamma   90.00
#
_symmetry.space_group_name_H-M   'P 1'
#
loop_
_entity.id
_entity.type
_entity.pdbx_description
1 polymer ?
#
loop_
_entity_poly.entity_id
_entity_poly.type
_entity_poly.pdbx_seq_one_letter_code
_entity_poly.pdbx_strand_id
1 'polypeptide(L)'
;MRASLAGLLLAGAALAGARDAAALTVQEAILRAKPAVALITAEVRAEVTMNCGQGPVTVSPAPFVETGTGWFVDGRGWVVTNAHVIDPAHRLPPWVTHELKKKAIDQACVAPVLRARGLMFGQRPDLEDQIRRQASERALASAKITPQPQITVLLSNGTKLAAQVKKFSPPISLDGASRPTKDSGRDLALLRVQEGVYPAIALSKRDVQIGDPVHILGFPGVVLSHELLNRSVAFEASVTNGAVSGFKQDAIGQALVQTDAPAAHGNSGGPAIGDDSTLLGVTWSVSLSPAGGAIVQGFNFLIPSQDVGAFLAGTEVSPGRSRFNPVWAAGIDALLEGRYRSAVAKIGEANKILPGLADVKRLLAEAEDKVKNPPPRPFPWAWATFGVTLVSAGAYGGMWGRRWWKNRFRVQPTQVIGFIEHGLNPVLLDVRTKTEFETSPLKLPGSQRLDPDEVDRAPLNLEPDQLIVAYCTSPEETCAARVSAALRARGFKNVRILKGGLGGWTNARLPVEAKSSLPSIGLELYKNLTAGDIERRRFKAGDVIFSEGDDPRDEAYLIHSGTLEVRRAFDGEARVLSRMGEGELLGEMALFRKGARSAAAVATSDVELIVIKEERLEWLIRNRPQLTLEVLKRLSNLVVSTDKERAQAGIVR
;
A
#
# COMPACT_ATOMS: atom_id res chain seq x y z
N MET A 1 -37.15 -17.54 -10.20
CA MET A 1 -36.96 -16.11 -9.84
C MET A 1 -37.79 -15.79 -8.60
N ARG A 2 -37.25 -15.94 -7.39
CA ARG A 2 -37.85 -15.41 -6.14
C ARG A 2 -36.96 -15.53 -4.88
N ALA A 3 -35.65 -15.77 -5.03
CA ALA A 3 -34.74 -15.97 -3.89
C ALA A 3 -33.51 -15.04 -3.88
N SER A 4 -33.52 -13.96 -4.68
CA SER A 4 -32.31 -13.14 -4.87
C SER A 4 -32.49 -11.65 -4.52
N LEU A 5 -33.63 -11.25 -3.96
CA LEU A 5 -33.91 -9.84 -3.62
C LEU A 5 -33.94 -9.52 -2.11
N ALA A 6 -33.84 -10.51 -1.23
CA ALA A 6 -33.86 -10.27 0.22
C ALA A 6 -32.48 -9.94 0.83
N GLY A 7 -31.39 -10.14 0.09
CA GLY A 7 -30.02 -9.96 0.60
C GLY A 7 -29.46 -8.53 0.52
N LEU A 8 -30.17 -7.58 -0.09
CA LEU A 8 -29.63 -6.24 -0.38
C LEU A 8 -30.23 -5.09 0.45
N LEU A 9 -31.19 -5.37 1.35
CA LEU A 9 -31.82 -4.35 2.20
C LEU A 9 -31.38 -4.38 3.68
N LEU A 10 -30.51 -5.31 4.07
CA LEU A 10 -30.01 -5.43 5.46
C LEU A 10 -28.58 -4.89 5.68
N ALA A 11 -27.89 -4.45 4.63
CA ALA A 11 -26.53 -3.91 4.73
C ALA A 11 -26.47 -2.37 4.90
N GLY A 12 -27.59 -1.67 4.77
CA GLY A 12 -27.65 -0.19 4.79
C GLY A 12 -27.88 0.44 6.17
N ALA A 13 -28.23 -0.35 7.19
CA ALA A 13 -28.63 0.17 8.52
C ALA A 13 -27.57 -0.02 9.62
N ALA A 14 -26.42 -0.64 9.32
CA ALA A 14 -25.39 -0.97 10.32
C ALA A 14 -24.19 0.00 10.35
N LEU A 15 -24.28 1.17 9.71
CA LEU A 15 -23.20 2.18 9.71
C LEU A 15 -23.43 3.38 10.64
N ALA A 16 -24.52 3.38 11.41
CA ALA A 16 -24.62 4.20 12.61
C ALA A 16 -24.27 3.31 13.82
N GLY A 17 -23.00 2.90 13.89
CA GLY A 17 -22.49 2.24 15.08
C GLY A 17 -22.61 3.19 16.25
N ALA A 18 -23.57 2.94 17.14
CA ALA A 18 -23.37 3.30 18.53
C ALA A 18 -22.01 2.72 18.93
N ARG A 19 -21.14 3.52 19.54
CA ARG A 19 -19.98 2.97 20.25
C ARG A 19 -20.56 2.06 21.34
N ASP A 20 -20.71 0.77 21.03
CA ASP A 20 -20.57 -0.27 22.06
C ASP A 20 -19.29 0.06 22.81
N ALA A 21 -19.29 -0.09 24.14
CA ALA A 21 -18.27 0.34 25.09
C ALA A 21 -16.84 -0.12 24.71
N ALA A 22 -16.29 0.49 23.66
CA ALA A 22 -14.99 0.19 23.11
C ALA A 22 -13.96 0.80 24.06
N ALA A 23 -12.94 0.01 24.39
CA ALA A 23 -11.79 0.48 25.14
C ALA A 23 -11.32 1.82 24.56
N LEU A 24 -11.01 2.78 25.45
CA LEU A 24 -10.53 4.08 25.00
C LEU A 24 -9.27 3.86 24.16
N THR A 25 -9.09 4.69 23.15
CA THR A 25 -7.77 4.74 22.50
C THR A 25 -6.73 5.26 23.50
N VAL A 26 -5.47 4.87 23.35
CA VAL A 26 -4.35 5.39 24.17
C VAL A 26 -4.37 6.93 24.27
N GLN A 27 -4.59 7.60 23.13
CA GLN A 27 -4.69 9.05 23.08
C GLN A 27 -5.85 9.58 23.93
N GLU A 28 -7.02 8.94 23.84
CA GLU A 28 -8.21 9.32 24.61
C GLU A 28 -7.99 9.14 26.12
N ALA A 29 -7.37 8.03 26.53
CA ALA A 29 -7.04 7.77 27.93
C ALA A 29 -6.11 8.85 28.51
N ILE A 30 -5.05 9.19 27.77
CA ILE A 30 -4.10 10.25 28.13
C ILE A 30 -4.80 11.60 28.22
N LEU A 31 -5.61 11.97 27.21
CA LEU A 31 -6.30 13.26 27.19
C LEU A 31 -7.29 13.43 28.35
N ARG A 32 -7.93 12.34 28.81
CA ARG A 32 -8.83 12.35 29.96
C ARG A 32 -8.08 12.55 31.28
N ALA A 33 -6.89 11.94 31.44
CA ALA A 33 -6.16 11.95 32.70
C ALA A 33 -5.15 13.10 32.86
N LYS A 34 -4.42 13.46 31.80
CA LYS A 34 -3.31 14.42 31.83
C LYS A 34 -3.65 15.79 32.46
N PRO A 35 -4.85 16.37 32.30
CA PRO A 35 -5.21 17.61 32.99
C PRO A 35 -5.17 17.55 34.53
N ALA A 36 -5.28 16.35 35.12
CA ALA A 36 -5.21 16.13 36.57
C ALA A 36 -3.78 16.10 37.13
N VAL A 37 -2.76 16.14 36.27
CA VAL A 37 -1.36 16.01 36.65
C VAL A 37 -0.74 17.38 36.87
N ALA A 38 0.05 17.52 37.94
CA ALA A 38 0.63 18.79 38.37
C ALA A 38 2.08 18.61 38.83
N LEU A 39 2.88 19.66 38.66
CA LEU A 39 4.25 19.71 39.17
C LEU A 39 4.19 20.02 40.67
N ILE A 40 4.85 19.20 41.47
CA ILE A 40 4.99 19.40 42.91
C ILE A 40 6.34 20.01 43.18
N THR A 41 6.37 21.07 43.97
CA THR A 41 7.60 21.73 44.40
C THR A 41 7.63 21.81 45.91
N ALA A 42 8.71 21.31 46.52
CA ALA A 42 9.03 21.48 47.93
C ALA A 42 10.18 22.47 48.03
N GLU A 43 9.85 23.71 48.39
CA GLU A 43 10.81 24.80 48.51
C GLU A 43 11.08 25.09 49.99
N VAL A 44 12.35 25.19 50.37
CA VAL A 44 12.76 25.65 51.69
C VAL A 44 13.62 26.88 51.53
N ARG A 45 13.02 28.04 51.82
CA ARG A 45 13.76 29.28 52.01
C ARG A 45 14.33 29.31 53.41
N ALA A 46 15.36 30.11 53.63
CA ALA A 46 15.87 30.32 54.98
C ALA A 46 16.52 31.69 55.12
N GLU A 47 16.50 32.22 56.32
CA GLU A 47 17.46 33.22 56.77
C GLU A 47 18.53 32.52 57.60
N VAL A 48 19.80 32.83 57.33
CA VAL A 48 20.93 32.25 58.05
C VAL A 48 21.79 33.37 58.61
N THR A 49 21.92 33.41 59.93
CA THR A 49 22.83 34.31 60.64
C THR A 49 24.05 33.53 61.10
N MET A 50 25.25 33.98 60.75
CA MET A 50 26.52 33.34 61.10
C MET A 50 27.62 34.36 61.31
N ASN A 51 28.74 33.97 61.93
CA ASN A 51 29.92 34.83 62.07
C ASN A 51 31.06 34.31 61.18
N CYS A 52 31.44 35.11 60.18
CA CYS A 52 32.56 34.81 59.28
C CYS A 52 33.93 35.30 59.83
N GLY A 53 33.97 35.90 61.02
CA GLY A 53 35.16 36.44 61.67
C GLY A 53 35.15 37.96 61.88
N GLN A 54 34.19 38.69 61.30
CA GLN A 54 34.04 40.15 61.44
C GLN A 54 32.73 40.58 62.13
N GLY A 55 32.06 39.63 62.82
CA GLY A 55 30.76 39.85 63.45
C GLY A 55 29.63 39.06 62.78
N PRO A 56 28.41 39.10 63.34
CA PRO A 56 27.27 38.40 62.80
C PRO A 56 26.82 38.99 61.46
N VAL A 57 26.62 38.13 60.47
CA VAL A 57 26.11 38.45 59.14
C VAL A 57 24.89 37.58 58.88
N THR A 58 23.80 38.19 58.40
CA THR A 58 22.57 37.50 58.01
C THR A 58 22.45 37.49 56.49
N VAL A 59 22.21 36.33 55.91
CA VAL A 59 21.97 36.16 54.47
C VAL A 59 20.77 35.27 54.20
N SER A 60 20.15 35.47 53.05
CA SER A 60 19.13 34.57 52.50
C SER A 60 19.74 33.80 51.33
N PRO A 61 20.23 32.56 51.54
CA PRO A 61 20.79 31.75 50.46
C PRO A 61 19.72 31.39 49.41
N ALA A 62 20.18 30.99 48.23
CA ALA A 62 19.30 30.40 47.22
C ALA A 62 18.53 29.21 47.84
N PRO A 63 17.20 29.13 47.63
CA PRO A 63 16.38 28.12 48.30
C PRO A 63 16.82 26.70 47.94
N PHE A 64 16.51 25.77 48.84
CA PHE A 64 16.49 24.36 48.49
C PHE A 64 15.17 24.09 47.77
N VAL A 65 15.22 23.46 46.61
CA VAL A 65 14.03 23.11 45.83
C VAL A 65 14.14 21.67 45.41
N GLU A 66 13.14 20.88 45.78
CA GLU A 66 12.91 19.56 45.24
C GLU A 66 11.64 19.57 44.40
N THR A 67 11.66 18.83 43.29
CA THR A 67 10.55 18.77 42.34
C THR A 67 10.17 17.34 42.04
N GLY A 68 8.87 17.08 41.97
CA GLY A 68 8.32 15.81 41.54
C GLY A 68 6.99 16.00 40.86
N THR A 69 6.28 14.90 40.64
CA THR A 69 4.95 14.92 40.04
C THR A 69 3.91 14.57 41.10
N GLY A 70 2.72 15.11 40.97
CA GLY A 70 1.55 14.68 41.70
C GLY A 70 0.31 14.77 40.83
N TRP A 71 -0.80 14.27 41.33
CA TRP A 71 -2.07 14.36 40.61
C TRP A 71 -3.24 14.54 41.55
N PHE A 72 -4.29 15.17 41.05
CA PHE A 72 -5.55 15.26 41.76
C PHE A 72 -6.21 13.87 41.80
N VAL A 73 -6.33 13.32 43.00
CA VAL A 73 -7.09 12.09 43.24
C VAL A 73 -8.57 12.40 43.43
N ASP A 74 -8.91 13.59 43.94
CA ASP A 74 -10.28 14.08 44.07
C ASP A 74 -10.34 15.56 43.67
N GLY A 75 -11.30 15.87 42.80
CA GLY A 75 -11.48 17.16 42.14
C GLY A 75 -11.87 18.30 43.07
N ARG A 76 -12.07 18.04 44.37
CA ARG A 76 -12.24 19.08 45.41
C ARG A 76 -10.91 19.70 45.87
N GLY A 77 -9.78 19.19 45.39
CA GLY A 77 -8.44 19.73 45.67
C GLY A 77 -7.57 18.82 46.53
N TRP A 78 -7.72 17.51 46.38
CA TRP A 78 -6.87 16.50 47.03
C TRP A 78 -5.86 15.95 46.03
N VAL A 79 -4.58 16.00 46.40
CA VAL A 79 -3.46 15.64 45.53
C VAL A 79 -2.65 14.53 46.18
N VAL A 80 -2.26 13.52 45.42
CA VAL A 80 -1.31 12.50 45.86
C VAL A 80 0.03 12.71 45.15
N THR A 81 1.11 12.44 45.86
CA THR A 81 2.51 12.44 45.39
C THR A 81 3.31 11.43 46.22
N ASN A 82 4.57 11.17 45.88
CA ASN A 82 5.47 10.48 46.80
C ASN A 82 5.81 11.36 48.01
N ALA A 83 6.11 10.71 49.14
CA ALA A 83 6.49 11.40 50.36
C ALA A 83 7.86 12.04 50.26
N HIS A 84 8.85 11.38 49.65
CA HIS A 84 10.19 11.94 49.49
C HIS A 84 10.19 13.28 48.74
N VAL A 85 9.30 13.46 47.75
CA VAL A 85 9.17 14.70 46.97
C VAL A 85 8.86 15.91 47.86
N ILE A 86 8.09 15.71 48.93
CA ILE A 86 7.69 16.79 49.85
C ILE A 86 8.39 16.75 51.20
N ASP A 87 9.18 15.71 51.45
CA ASP A 87 9.90 15.50 52.70
C ASP A 87 10.82 16.67 53.10
N PRO A 88 11.58 17.29 52.16
CA PRO A 88 12.43 18.42 52.48
C PRO A 88 11.69 19.59 53.13
N ALA A 89 10.46 19.87 52.68
CA ALA A 89 9.64 20.96 53.19
C ALA A 89 8.72 20.50 54.34
N HIS A 90 8.44 19.20 54.46
CA HIS A 90 7.54 18.68 55.49
C HIS A 90 8.26 18.38 56.81
N ARG A 91 9.30 17.55 56.78
CA ARG A 91 10.04 17.11 57.98
C ARG A 91 11.35 17.86 58.19
N LEU A 92 11.83 18.61 57.19
CA LEU A 92 13.08 19.37 57.24
C LEU A 92 14.27 18.51 57.73
N PRO A 93 14.60 17.42 57.03
CA PRO A 93 15.67 16.54 57.46
C PRO A 93 17.02 17.29 57.53
N PRO A 94 17.96 16.87 58.39
CA PRO A 94 19.17 17.63 58.69
C PRO A 94 19.99 18.03 57.45
N TRP A 95 20.06 17.15 56.44
CA TRP A 95 20.80 17.40 55.21
C TRP A 95 20.30 18.62 54.41
N VAL A 96 19.00 18.95 54.47
CA VAL A 96 18.43 20.16 53.83
C VAL A 96 18.99 21.40 54.51
N THR A 97 18.96 21.43 55.84
CA THR A 97 19.49 22.57 56.61
C THR A 97 21.01 22.70 56.47
N HIS A 98 21.73 21.58 56.33
CA HIS A 98 23.16 21.57 56.06
C HIS A 98 23.48 22.17 54.69
N GLU A 99 22.71 21.81 53.66
CA GLU A 99 22.88 22.37 52.31
C GLU A 99 22.59 23.87 52.26
N LEU A 100 21.54 24.33 52.95
CA LEU A 100 21.24 25.76 53.09
C LEU A 100 22.34 26.52 53.83
N LYS A 101 22.89 25.96 54.91
CA LYS A 101 24.04 26.53 55.63
C LYS A 101 25.27 26.62 54.73
N LYS A 102 25.56 25.58 53.94
CA LYS A 102 26.68 25.57 52.98
C LYS A 102 26.54 26.70 51.95
N LYS A 103 25.36 26.83 51.32
CA LYS A 103 25.06 27.93 50.39
C LYS A 103 25.19 29.30 51.06
N ALA A 104 24.74 29.42 52.31
CA ALA A 104 24.86 30.66 53.06
C ALA A 104 26.31 31.02 53.40
N ILE A 105 27.16 30.03 53.73
CA ILE A 105 28.61 30.23 53.94
C ILE A 105 29.28 30.71 52.66
N ASP A 106 28.94 30.12 51.52
CA ASP A 106 29.49 30.54 50.24
C ASP A 106 29.15 32.00 49.94
N GLN A 107 27.90 32.40 50.17
CA GLN A 107 27.43 33.76 49.96
C GLN A 107 28.00 34.77 50.97
N ALA A 108 28.01 34.42 52.27
CA ALA A 108 28.34 35.35 53.35
C ALA A 108 29.83 35.43 53.65
N CYS A 109 30.55 34.30 53.55
CA CYS A 109 31.94 34.20 54.00
C CYS A 109 32.94 34.01 52.85
N VAL A 110 32.59 33.24 51.81
CA VAL A 110 33.53 32.91 50.71
C VAL A 110 33.52 33.99 49.62
N ALA A 111 32.34 34.35 49.12
CA ALA A 111 32.19 35.29 48.01
C ALA A 111 32.81 36.68 48.29
N PRO A 112 32.71 37.27 49.49
CA PRO A 112 33.40 38.53 49.78
C PRO A 112 34.93 38.42 49.74
N VAL A 113 35.50 37.31 50.23
CA VAL A 113 36.95 37.08 50.22
C VAL A 113 37.47 36.88 48.81
N LEU A 114 36.74 36.13 47.96
CA LEU A 114 37.05 35.99 46.54
C LEU A 114 37.01 37.34 45.83
N ARG A 115 35.95 38.12 46.04
CA ARG A 115 35.81 39.47 45.45
C ARG A 115 36.92 40.42 45.89
N ALA A 116 37.30 40.40 47.16
CA ALA A 116 38.42 41.20 47.68
C ALA A 116 39.78 40.84 47.02
N ARG A 117 39.89 39.63 46.47
CA ARG A 117 41.06 39.15 45.72
C ARG A 117 40.91 39.27 44.20
N GLY A 118 39.83 39.89 43.71
CA GLY A 118 39.54 40.03 42.28
C GLY A 118 39.20 38.71 41.58
N LEU A 119 38.75 37.69 42.33
CA LEU A 119 38.43 36.36 41.82
C LEU A 119 36.92 36.11 41.74
N MET A 120 36.52 35.34 40.73
CA MET A 120 35.17 34.77 40.60
C MET A 120 35.16 33.30 41.03
N PHE A 121 33.98 32.79 41.42
CA PHE A 121 33.78 31.37 41.70
C PHE A 121 34.28 30.50 40.54
N GLY A 122 34.97 29.41 40.87
CA GLY A 122 35.52 28.46 39.88
C GLY A 122 36.80 28.90 39.16
N GLN A 123 37.25 30.15 39.27
CA GLN A 123 38.53 30.58 38.65
C GLN A 123 39.76 29.95 39.32
N ARG A 124 39.69 29.72 40.64
CA ARG A 124 40.74 29.06 41.44
C ARG A 124 40.11 28.10 42.47
N PRO A 125 39.70 26.89 42.05
CA PRO A 125 39.00 25.95 42.91
C PRO A 125 39.80 25.53 44.14
N ASP A 126 41.12 25.41 44.00
CA ASP A 126 42.06 25.10 45.07
C ASP A 126 42.04 26.15 46.19
N LEU A 127 42.04 27.43 45.80
CA LEU A 127 42.00 28.55 46.74
C LEU A 127 40.60 28.73 47.32
N GLU A 128 39.56 28.55 46.51
CA GLU A 128 38.17 28.58 46.95
C GLU A 128 37.93 27.53 48.04
N ASP A 129 38.37 26.29 47.84
CA ASP A 129 38.26 25.21 48.83
C ASP A 129 39.02 25.53 50.11
N GLN A 130 40.19 26.16 50.02
CA GLN A 130 40.94 26.61 51.19
C GLN A 130 40.17 27.67 51.97
N ILE A 131 39.64 28.70 51.29
CA ILE A 131 38.83 29.76 51.90
C ILE A 131 37.58 29.15 52.54
N ARG A 132 36.90 28.25 51.82
CA ARG A 132 35.69 27.56 52.26
C ARG A 132 35.94 26.74 53.52
N ARG A 133 37.01 25.96 53.59
CA ARG A 133 37.38 25.19 54.80
C ARG A 133 37.60 26.12 55.99
N GLN A 134 38.39 27.17 55.83
CA GLN A 134 38.68 28.14 56.90
C GLN A 134 37.43 28.90 57.38
N ALA A 135 36.55 29.28 56.46
CA ALA A 135 35.30 29.96 56.79
C ALA A 135 34.29 29.03 57.46
N SER A 136 34.20 27.78 57.00
CA SER A 136 33.17 26.82 57.44
C SER A 136 33.29 26.47 58.92
N GLU A 137 34.50 26.27 59.46
CA GLU A 137 34.69 25.94 60.88
C GLU A 137 34.06 26.99 61.81
N ARG A 138 34.32 28.27 61.56
CA ARG A 138 33.81 29.39 62.38
C ARG A 138 32.33 29.68 62.11
N ALA A 139 31.95 29.65 60.85
CA ALA A 139 30.60 29.97 60.42
C ALA A 139 29.60 28.90 60.90
N LEU A 140 29.91 27.61 60.75
CA LEU A 140 29.00 26.53 61.17
C LEU A 140 28.78 26.50 62.68
N ALA A 141 29.82 26.78 63.48
CA ALA A 141 29.72 26.83 64.95
C ALA A 141 28.77 27.93 65.45
N SER A 142 28.60 29.01 64.67
CA SER A 142 27.76 30.17 65.02
C SER A 142 26.46 30.27 64.21
N ALA A 143 26.25 29.38 63.23
CA ALA A 143 25.14 29.47 62.28
C ALA A 143 23.79 29.16 62.93
N LYS A 144 22.91 30.17 62.95
CA LYS A 144 21.49 30.06 63.26
C LYS A 144 20.69 30.13 61.96
N ILE A 145 19.79 29.17 61.77
CA ILE A 145 18.96 29.07 60.56
C ILE A 145 17.48 29.15 60.93
N THR A 146 16.73 29.95 60.19
CA THR A 146 15.28 30.08 60.29
C THR A 146 14.65 29.63 58.97
N PRO A 147 14.30 28.34 58.82
CA PRO A 147 13.71 27.82 57.59
C PRO A 147 12.25 28.25 57.42
N GLN A 148 11.85 28.45 56.17
CA GLN A 148 10.50 28.81 55.72
C GLN A 148 10.09 27.81 54.62
N PRO A 149 9.57 26.64 55.00
CA PRO A 149 9.17 25.62 54.03
C PRO A 149 7.84 25.98 53.35
N GLN A 150 7.72 25.63 52.08
CA GLN A 150 6.51 25.78 51.29
C GLN A 150 6.37 24.63 50.29
N ILE A 151 5.19 24.01 50.27
CA ILE A 151 4.82 23.02 49.25
C ILE A 151 3.83 23.67 48.29
N THR A 152 4.13 23.61 46.99
CA THR A 152 3.28 24.19 45.95
C THR A 152 2.94 23.15 44.88
N VAL A 153 1.66 23.09 44.53
CA VAL A 153 1.12 22.34 43.38
C VAL A 153 0.97 23.32 42.22
N LEU A 154 1.61 23.03 41.09
CA LEU A 154 1.64 23.89 39.92
C LEU A 154 0.91 23.22 38.76
N LEU A 155 -0.17 23.87 38.31
CA LEU A 155 -1.01 23.40 37.21
C LEU A 155 -0.40 23.75 35.84
N SER A 156 -0.88 23.08 34.79
CA SER A 156 -0.41 23.31 33.42
C SER A 156 -0.73 24.67 32.81
N ASN A 157 -1.61 25.44 33.46
CA ASN A 157 -1.90 26.83 33.12
C ASN A 157 -0.98 27.83 33.86
N GLY A 158 -0.03 27.35 34.67
CA GLY A 158 0.87 28.18 35.48
C GLY A 158 0.31 28.58 36.86
N THR A 159 -0.90 28.14 37.23
CA THR A 159 -1.49 28.44 38.54
C THR A 159 -0.73 27.73 39.65
N LYS A 160 -0.25 28.50 40.63
CA LYS A 160 0.42 28.02 41.84
C LYS A 160 -0.57 27.89 42.98
N LEU A 161 -0.69 26.70 43.55
CA LEU A 161 -1.56 26.41 44.68
C LEU A 161 -0.72 25.99 45.88
N ALA A 162 -0.79 26.75 46.98
CA ALA A 162 -0.19 26.34 48.24
C ALA A 162 -0.87 25.06 48.75
N ALA A 163 -0.07 24.12 49.25
CA ALA A 163 -0.54 22.82 49.67
C ALA A 163 -0.18 22.50 51.12
N GLN A 164 -1.10 21.84 51.82
CA GLN A 164 -0.90 21.34 53.18
C GLN A 164 -0.83 19.81 53.16
N VAL A 165 0.12 19.24 53.91
CA VAL A 165 0.19 17.78 54.10
C VAL A 165 -0.93 17.34 55.05
N LYS A 166 -1.76 16.39 54.63
CA LYS A 166 -2.87 15.84 55.42
C LYS A 166 -2.67 14.39 55.84
N LYS A 167 -1.92 13.63 55.06
CA LYS A 167 -1.48 12.27 55.42
C LYS A 167 -0.09 12.03 54.83
N PHE A 168 0.74 11.33 55.57
CA PHE A 168 2.14 11.11 55.20
C PHE A 168 2.54 9.68 55.56
N SER A 169 3.13 8.98 54.58
CA SER A 169 3.75 7.67 54.75
C SER A 169 5.20 7.82 54.29
N PRO A 170 6.19 7.79 55.20
CA PRO A 170 7.56 8.14 54.87
C PRO A 170 8.18 7.21 53.81
N PRO A 171 9.28 7.62 53.16
CA PRO A 171 10.06 6.72 52.33
C PRO A 171 10.67 5.57 53.15
N ILE A 172 11.06 4.49 52.46
CA ILE A 172 11.73 3.36 53.09
C ILE A 172 13.09 3.82 53.64
N SER A 173 13.36 3.49 54.89
CA SER A 173 14.61 3.82 55.56
C SER A 173 15.15 2.58 56.28
N LEU A 174 16.35 2.15 55.92
CA LEU A 174 16.99 0.96 56.49
C LEU A 174 18.08 1.37 57.50
N ASP A 175 18.23 0.58 58.57
CA ASP A 175 19.33 0.73 59.51
C ASP A 175 20.66 0.19 58.93
N GLY A 176 21.77 0.34 59.67
CA GLY A 176 23.08 -0.17 59.24
C GLY A 176 23.15 -1.70 59.07
N ALA A 177 22.12 -2.43 59.52
CA ALA A 177 21.97 -3.88 59.33
C ALA A 177 20.94 -4.22 58.23
N SER A 178 20.55 -3.25 57.39
CA SER A 178 19.57 -3.40 56.30
C SER A 178 18.17 -3.79 56.77
N ARG A 179 17.80 -3.49 58.01
CA ARG A 179 16.45 -3.73 58.55
C ARG A 179 15.60 -2.46 58.43
N PRO A 180 14.29 -2.58 58.21
CA PRO A 180 13.38 -1.43 58.25
C PRO A 180 13.50 -0.67 59.57
N THR A 181 13.76 0.63 59.50
CA THR A 181 13.57 1.51 60.66
C THR A 181 12.08 1.66 60.96
N LYS A 182 11.73 2.07 62.19
CA LYS A 182 10.34 2.33 62.59
C LYS A 182 9.64 3.41 61.77
N ASP A 183 10.42 4.24 61.10
CA ASP A 183 9.96 5.36 60.28
C ASP A 183 9.86 4.97 58.79
N SER A 184 10.06 3.69 58.43
CA SER A 184 9.82 3.22 57.06
C SER A 184 8.32 3.18 56.73
N GLY A 185 7.95 3.76 55.59
CA GLY A 185 6.57 3.72 55.08
C GLY A 185 6.48 3.32 53.61
N ARG A 186 5.37 3.72 52.98
CA ARG A 186 5.03 3.42 51.58
C ARG A 186 5.45 4.50 50.60
N ASP A 187 6.10 5.55 51.08
CA ASP A 187 6.50 6.71 50.29
C ASP A 187 5.32 7.41 49.59
N LEU A 188 4.24 7.70 50.33
CA LEU A 188 3.04 8.37 49.82
C LEU A 188 2.68 9.57 50.68
N ALA A 189 2.30 10.68 50.06
CA ALA A 189 1.77 11.86 50.73
C ALA A 189 0.43 12.30 50.12
N LEU A 190 -0.51 12.67 50.99
CA LEU A 190 -1.78 13.29 50.62
C LEU A 190 -1.70 14.77 50.95
N LEU A 191 -1.88 15.60 49.94
CA LEU A 191 -1.89 17.04 50.03
C LEU A 191 -3.30 17.61 49.86
N ARG A 192 -3.55 18.74 50.50
CA ARG A 192 -4.76 19.55 50.33
C ARG A 192 -4.39 20.94 49.83
N VAL A 193 -4.89 21.30 48.66
CA VAL A 193 -4.83 22.67 48.13
C VAL A 193 -6.11 23.44 48.46
N GLN A 194 -6.25 24.68 47.99
CA GLN A 194 -7.51 25.42 48.08
C GLN A 194 -8.67 24.64 47.46
N GLU A 195 -9.87 24.79 48.00
CA GLU A 195 -11.08 24.19 47.43
C GLU A 195 -11.39 24.79 46.05
N GLY A 196 -11.78 23.92 45.11
CA GLY A 196 -12.03 24.29 43.73
C GLY A 196 -12.62 23.13 42.94
N VAL A 197 -12.63 23.28 41.61
CA VAL A 197 -13.06 22.23 40.69
C VAL A 197 -11.88 21.83 39.81
N TYR A 198 -11.28 20.69 40.15
CA TYR A 198 -10.11 20.15 39.46
C TYR A 198 -10.47 18.85 38.72
N PRO A 199 -9.81 18.54 37.59
CA PRO A 199 -9.80 17.18 37.04
C PRO A 199 -9.28 16.18 38.08
N ALA A 200 -9.67 14.91 37.99
CA ALA A 200 -9.22 13.89 38.94
C ALA A 200 -9.04 12.52 38.28
N ILE A 201 -8.11 11.71 38.79
CA ILE A 201 -7.87 10.34 38.30
C ILE A 201 -8.47 9.33 39.28
N ALA A 202 -9.26 8.40 38.76
CA ALA A 202 -9.82 7.29 39.53
C ALA A 202 -8.78 6.19 39.75
N LEU A 203 -8.89 5.46 40.86
CA LEU A 203 -8.08 4.25 41.06
C LEU A 203 -8.64 3.11 40.21
N SER A 204 -7.74 2.30 39.63
CA SER A 204 -8.14 1.02 39.05
C SER A 204 -8.81 0.16 40.13
N LYS A 205 -9.91 -0.50 39.77
CA LYS A 205 -10.59 -1.50 40.61
C LYS A 205 -10.13 -2.93 40.32
N ARG A 206 -9.35 -3.11 39.26
CA ARG A 206 -8.84 -4.40 38.81
C ARG A 206 -7.38 -4.53 39.25
N ASP A 207 -6.98 -5.78 39.48
CA ASP A 207 -5.59 -6.11 39.69
C ASP A 207 -4.79 -5.90 38.40
N VAL A 208 -3.58 -5.39 38.57
CA VAL A 208 -2.63 -5.15 37.48
C VAL A 208 -2.07 -6.50 37.00
N GLN A 209 -1.95 -6.69 35.68
CA GLN A 209 -1.43 -7.90 35.04
C GLN A 209 -0.18 -7.60 34.20
N ILE A 210 0.67 -8.61 34.00
CA ILE A 210 1.81 -8.49 33.06
C ILE A 210 1.27 -8.24 31.65
N GLY A 211 1.86 -7.28 30.94
CA GLY A 211 1.43 -6.86 29.61
C GLY A 211 0.35 -5.78 29.60
N ASP A 212 -0.20 -5.40 30.76
CA ASP A 212 -1.09 -4.23 30.83
C ASP A 212 -0.38 -2.98 30.31
N PRO A 213 -1.02 -2.17 29.45
CA PRO A 213 -0.44 -0.91 28.97
C PRO A 213 -0.29 0.07 30.13
N VAL A 214 0.83 0.78 30.14
CA VAL A 214 1.20 1.76 31.17
C VAL A 214 1.56 3.08 30.50
N HIS A 215 0.91 4.15 30.95
CA HIS A 215 1.24 5.53 30.58
C HIS A 215 1.63 6.32 31.82
N ILE A 216 2.92 6.62 31.96
CA ILE A 216 3.43 7.46 33.05
C ILE A 216 3.26 8.92 32.64
N LEU A 217 2.55 9.68 33.47
CA LEU A 217 2.31 11.11 33.28
C LEU A 217 3.12 11.88 34.33
N GLY A 218 3.96 12.83 33.92
CA GLY A 218 4.70 13.64 34.89
C GLY A 218 5.68 14.66 34.33
N PHE A 219 6.53 15.18 35.20
CA PHE A 219 7.45 16.28 34.93
C PHE A 219 8.90 15.83 35.04
N PRO A 220 9.44 15.12 34.04
CA PRO A 220 10.81 14.65 34.09
C PRO A 220 11.78 15.84 34.13
N GLY A 221 12.74 15.81 35.07
CA GLY A 221 13.73 16.85 35.30
C GLY A 221 14.54 17.18 34.05
N VAL A 222 14.83 16.17 33.21
CA VAL A 222 15.52 16.35 31.93
C VAL A 222 14.76 17.24 30.94
N VAL A 223 13.44 17.36 31.05
CA VAL A 223 12.62 18.30 30.27
C VAL A 223 12.60 19.67 30.95
N LEU A 224 12.48 19.71 32.28
CA LEU A 224 12.46 20.95 33.06
C LEU A 224 13.77 21.76 32.95
N SER A 225 14.91 21.08 32.81
CA SER A 225 16.23 21.69 32.72
C SER A 225 16.78 21.77 31.28
N HIS A 226 16.01 21.41 30.26
CA HIS A 226 16.50 21.36 28.88
C HIS A 226 16.76 22.77 28.32
N GLU A 227 17.98 23.04 27.85
CA GLU A 227 18.42 24.39 27.47
C GLU A 227 17.71 24.96 26.23
N LEU A 228 17.29 24.10 25.30
CA LEU A 228 16.65 24.51 24.04
C LEU A 228 15.12 24.61 24.13
N LEU A 229 14.49 24.17 25.24
CA LEU A 229 13.04 24.20 25.37
C LEU A 229 12.57 25.55 25.92
N ASN A 230 11.41 26.01 25.45
CA ASN A 230 10.80 27.21 25.99
C ASN A 230 10.39 26.98 27.45
N ARG A 231 10.74 27.91 28.36
CA ARG A 231 10.38 27.84 29.78
C ARG A 231 8.88 27.64 30.02
N SER A 232 8.01 28.07 29.09
CA SER A 232 6.56 27.85 29.21
C SER A 232 6.13 26.38 29.06
N VAL A 233 6.93 25.51 28.42
CA VAL A 233 6.63 24.07 28.30
C VAL A 233 6.93 23.29 29.58
N ALA A 234 7.64 23.89 30.54
CA ALA A 234 7.94 23.27 31.83
C ALA A 234 6.68 22.98 32.68
N PHE A 235 5.53 23.57 32.33
CA PHE A 235 4.26 23.35 33.01
C PHE A 235 3.39 22.29 32.30
N GLU A 236 3.83 21.73 31.18
CA GLU A 236 3.14 20.63 30.52
C GLU A 236 3.71 19.27 30.93
N ALA A 237 2.86 18.38 31.42
CA ALA A 237 3.27 17.02 31.76
C ALA A 237 3.72 16.26 30.49
N SER A 238 4.84 15.56 30.59
CA SER A 238 5.28 14.58 29.61
C SER A 238 4.58 13.24 29.81
N VAL A 239 4.49 12.45 28.74
CA VAL A 239 3.92 11.12 28.77
C VAL A 239 4.91 10.12 28.21
N THR A 240 5.14 9.03 28.94
CA THR A 240 5.93 7.88 28.47
C THR A 240 5.07 6.63 28.50
N ASN A 241 5.23 5.79 27.48
CA ASN A 241 4.42 4.60 27.27
C ASN A 241 5.26 3.35 27.45
N GLY A 242 4.64 2.30 27.96
CA GLY A 242 5.20 0.96 28.07
C GLY A 242 4.11 -0.01 28.50
N ALA A 243 4.52 -1.09 29.16
CA ALA A 243 3.67 -2.09 29.75
C ALA A 243 4.18 -2.52 31.12
N VAL A 244 3.34 -3.24 31.85
CA VAL A 244 3.76 -3.95 33.05
C VAL A 244 4.68 -5.10 32.65
N SER A 245 5.93 -5.06 33.12
CA SER A 245 6.96 -6.05 32.78
C SER A 245 7.23 -7.06 33.90
N GLY A 246 6.62 -6.89 35.07
CA GLY A 246 6.64 -7.89 36.13
C GLY A 246 6.24 -7.34 37.50
N PHE A 247 6.34 -8.21 38.50
CA PHE A 247 6.12 -7.85 39.90
C PHE A 247 7.40 -8.08 40.70
N LYS A 248 7.66 -7.20 41.65
CA LYS A 248 8.83 -7.22 42.54
C LYS A 248 8.40 -6.88 43.96
N GLN A 249 9.36 -6.89 44.88
CA GLN A 249 9.17 -6.39 46.23
C GLN A 249 10.29 -5.41 46.56
N ASP A 250 9.98 -4.44 47.42
CA ASP A 250 11.01 -3.59 48.01
C ASP A 250 11.78 -4.31 49.14
N ALA A 251 12.76 -3.61 49.73
CA ALA A 251 13.63 -4.15 50.78
C ALA A 251 12.89 -4.58 52.06
N ILE A 252 11.61 -4.20 52.21
CA ILE A 252 10.81 -4.49 53.39
C ILE A 252 9.62 -5.40 53.05
N GLY A 253 9.63 -5.99 51.84
CA GLY A 253 8.68 -7.02 51.41
C GLY A 253 7.36 -6.50 50.83
N GLN A 254 7.21 -5.20 50.59
CA GLN A 254 5.98 -4.65 50.00
C GLN A 254 6.02 -4.80 48.47
N ALA A 255 4.87 -5.08 47.87
CA ALA A 255 4.75 -5.35 46.44
C ALA A 255 5.12 -4.14 45.57
N LEU A 256 5.73 -4.34 44.42
CA LEU A 256 6.01 -3.30 43.43
C LEU A 256 5.62 -3.80 42.04
N VAL A 257 5.04 -2.92 41.24
CA VAL A 257 4.82 -3.19 39.81
C VAL A 257 6.03 -2.69 39.04
N GLN A 258 6.66 -3.57 38.27
CA GLN A 258 7.74 -3.23 37.35
C GLN A 258 7.16 -2.86 35.99
N THR A 259 7.67 -1.82 35.35
CA THR A 259 7.28 -1.38 34.01
C THR A 259 8.50 -1.04 33.16
N ASP A 260 8.38 -1.27 31.86
CA ASP A 260 9.36 -0.81 30.87
C ASP A 260 9.09 0.62 30.37
N ALA A 261 7.97 1.24 30.78
CA ALA A 261 7.66 2.62 30.47
C ALA A 261 8.80 3.54 30.95
N PRO A 262 9.42 4.34 30.07
CA PRO A 262 10.57 5.15 30.46
C PRO A 262 10.24 6.12 31.58
N ALA A 263 11.16 6.31 32.52
CA ALA A 263 11.00 7.28 33.58
C ALA A 263 12.33 7.96 33.92
N ALA A 264 12.24 9.17 34.47
CA ALA A 264 13.38 9.94 34.93
C ALA A 264 13.09 10.57 36.29
N HIS A 265 14.13 11.10 36.95
CA HIS A 265 13.93 11.99 38.10
C HIS A 265 12.92 13.09 37.74
N GLY A 266 12.03 13.42 38.67
CA GLY A 266 10.88 14.32 38.44
C GLY A 266 9.57 13.60 38.12
N ASN A 267 9.61 12.37 37.58
CA ASN A 267 8.40 11.55 37.44
C ASN A 267 7.90 10.97 38.75
N SER A 268 8.76 10.89 39.78
CA SER A 268 8.39 10.40 41.11
C SER A 268 7.17 11.13 41.65
N GLY A 269 6.21 10.35 42.15
CA GLY A 269 4.90 10.79 42.60
C GLY A 269 3.86 10.93 41.48
N GLY A 270 4.25 10.75 40.22
CA GLY A 270 3.34 10.83 39.07
C GLY A 270 2.44 9.60 38.92
N PRO A 271 1.23 9.77 38.36
CA PRO A 271 0.34 8.65 38.10
C PRO A 271 0.80 7.87 36.86
N ALA A 272 0.79 6.55 36.99
CA ALA A 272 0.85 5.61 35.88
C ALA A 272 -0.57 5.08 35.63
N ILE A 273 -1.13 5.36 34.45
CA ILE A 273 -2.50 4.98 34.08
C ILE A 273 -2.53 3.87 33.04
N GLY A 274 -3.64 3.16 32.94
CA GLY A 274 -3.93 2.23 31.84
C GLY A 274 -4.74 2.87 30.72
N ASP A 275 -5.07 2.08 29.70
CA ASP A 275 -5.94 2.47 28.58
C ASP A 275 -7.36 2.86 29.02
N ASP A 276 -7.80 2.46 30.21
CA ASP A 276 -9.09 2.85 30.79
C ASP A 276 -9.06 4.22 31.51
N SER A 277 -7.93 4.94 31.43
CA SER A 277 -7.66 6.21 32.13
C SER A 277 -7.68 6.13 33.66
N THR A 278 -7.60 4.93 34.25
CA THR A 278 -7.53 4.73 35.70
C THR A 278 -6.09 4.46 36.17
N LEU A 279 -5.82 4.76 37.43
CA LEU A 279 -4.49 4.59 38.04
C LEU A 279 -4.15 3.11 38.21
N LEU A 280 -3.04 2.68 37.61
CA LEU A 280 -2.40 1.38 37.85
C LEU A 280 -1.38 1.45 39.00
N GLY A 281 -0.67 2.58 39.12
CA GLY A 281 0.25 2.81 40.22
C GLY A 281 0.87 4.20 40.24
N VAL A 282 1.71 4.46 41.23
CA VAL A 282 2.44 5.72 41.42
C VAL A 282 3.90 5.50 41.09
N THR A 283 4.45 6.27 40.16
CA THR A 283 5.87 6.18 39.82
C THR A 283 6.71 6.49 41.05
N TRP A 284 7.51 5.52 41.51
CA TRP A 284 8.26 5.61 42.75
C TRP A 284 9.74 5.91 42.50
N SER A 285 10.41 5.01 41.78
CA SER A 285 11.85 5.07 41.57
C SER A 285 12.24 4.63 40.16
N VAL A 286 13.38 5.14 39.70
CA VAL A 286 14.06 4.76 38.46
C VAL A 286 15.26 3.90 38.78
N SER A 287 15.55 2.90 37.96
CA SER A 287 16.75 2.07 38.15
C SER A 287 18.01 2.86 37.78
N LEU A 288 19.07 2.76 38.59
CA LEU A 288 20.35 3.40 38.34
C LEU A 288 21.45 2.35 38.11
N SER A 289 22.38 2.64 37.20
CA SER A 289 23.54 1.79 36.93
C SER A 289 24.46 1.74 38.15
N PRO A 290 24.92 0.54 38.57
CA PRO A 290 25.86 0.39 39.69
C PRO A 290 27.18 1.14 39.50
N ALA A 291 27.61 1.37 38.25
CA ALA A 291 28.93 1.89 37.91
C ALA A 291 28.99 3.41 37.70
N GLY A 292 27.87 4.13 37.81
CA GLY A 292 27.90 5.57 37.50
C GLY A 292 26.59 6.35 37.63
N GLY A 293 25.57 5.81 38.30
CA GLY A 293 24.34 6.56 38.59
C GLY A 293 23.50 6.96 37.37
N ALA A 294 23.85 6.48 36.16
CA ALA A 294 23.05 6.69 34.97
C ALA A 294 21.73 5.90 35.06
N ILE A 295 20.63 6.49 34.61
CA ILE A 295 19.31 5.84 34.64
C ILE A 295 19.27 4.68 33.64
N VAL A 296 18.87 3.51 34.11
CA VAL A 296 18.61 2.31 33.30
C VAL A 296 17.13 2.27 32.96
N GLN A 297 16.80 2.49 31.69
CA GLN A 297 15.43 2.41 31.19
C GLN A 297 14.97 0.95 31.04
N GLY A 298 13.65 0.74 31.04
CA GLY A 298 13.05 -0.59 30.94
C GLY A 298 12.81 -1.30 32.28
N PHE A 299 13.31 -0.72 33.39
CA PHE A 299 13.20 -1.30 34.73
C PHE A 299 12.79 -0.22 35.74
N ASN A 300 11.58 0.30 35.60
CA ASN A 300 11.03 1.32 36.50
C ASN A 300 9.97 0.71 37.42
N PHE A 301 9.74 1.33 38.58
CA PHE A 301 8.88 0.74 39.62
C PHE A 301 7.73 1.67 40.01
N LEU A 302 6.56 1.08 40.19
CA LEU A 302 5.34 1.73 40.60
C LEU A 302 4.85 1.16 41.94
N ILE A 303 4.39 2.04 42.83
CA ILE A 303 3.56 1.65 43.98
C ILE A 303 2.16 1.30 43.44
N PRO A 304 1.63 0.09 43.65
CA PRO A 304 0.35 -0.33 43.08
C PRO A 304 -0.82 0.53 43.56
N SER A 305 -1.84 0.70 42.71
CA SER A 305 -3.04 1.50 43.02
C SER A 305 -3.81 1.03 44.26
N GLN A 306 -3.80 -0.27 44.56
CA GLN A 306 -4.42 -0.83 45.76
C GLN A 306 -3.80 -0.26 47.05
N ASP A 307 -2.51 0.03 47.05
CA ASP A 307 -1.80 0.58 48.21
C ASP A 307 -2.09 2.07 48.37
N VAL A 308 -2.35 2.77 47.25
CA VAL A 308 -2.91 4.13 47.29
C VAL A 308 -4.31 4.09 47.91
N GLY A 309 -5.14 3.11 47.54
CA GLY A 309 -6.46 2.90 48.16
C GLY A 309 -6.36 2.66 49.68
N ALA A 310 -5.48 1.77 50.11
CA ALA A 310 -5.22 1.51 51.52
C ALA A 310 -4.68 2.74 52.25
N PHE A 311 -3.78 3.50 51.62
CA PHE A 311 -3.25 4.75 52.15
C PHE A 311 -4.35 5.81 52.28
N LEU A 312 -5.34 5.86 51.39
CA LEU A 312 -6.44 6.82 51.46
C LEU A 312 -7.58 6.39 52.42
N ALA A 313 -7.56 5.15 52.91
CA ALA A 313 -8.55 4.66 53.86
C ALA A 313 -8.61 5.56 55.12
N GLY A 314 -9.84 5.82 55.58
CA GLY A 314 -10.12 6.71 56.72
C GLY A 314 -10.03 8.21 56.41
N THR A 315 -9.85 8.60 55.15
CA THR A 315 -9.91 10.02 54.72
C THR A 315 -11.24 10.33 54.02
N GLU A 316 -11.54 11.61 53.84
CA GLU A 316 -12.73 12.07 53.10
C GLU A 316 -12.59 12.03 51.57
N VAL A 317 -11.45 11.54 51.06
CA VAL A 317 -11.12 11.52 49.63
C VAL A 317 -12.00 10.52 48.88
N SER A 318 -12.56 10.95 47.75
CA SER A 318 -13.32 10.09 46.84
C SER A 318 -12.57 10.00 45.50
N PRO A 319 -11.74 8.96 45.27
CA PRO A 319 -10.90 8.90 44.07
C PRO A 319 -11.70 9.00 42.77
N GLY A 320 -11.23 9.84 41.84
CA GLY A 320 -11.86 10.11 40.54
C GLY A 320 -13.07 11.04 40.58
N ARG A 321 -13.56 11.44 41.76
CA ARG A 321 -14.69 12.36 41.86
C ARG A 321 -14.30 13.73 41.34
N SER A 322 -14.95 14.22 40.28
CA SER A 322 -14.69 15.55 39.73
C SER A 322 -15.91 16.08 38.98
N ARG A 323 -16.20 17.39 39.15
CA ARG A 323 -17.18 18.10 38.32
C ARG A 323 -16.62 18.53 36.96
N PHE A 324 -15.29 18.54 36.81
CA PHE A 324 -14.60 18.83 35.55
C PHE A 324 -14.66 17.63 34.60
N ASN A 325 -14.40 16.42 35.10
CA ASN A 325 -14.26 15.22 34.28
C ASN A 325 -15.43 14.94 33.31
N PRO A 326 -16.72 15.01 33.72
CA PRO A 326 -17.83 14.71 32.81
C PRO A 326 -17.95 15.71 31.65
N VAL A 327 -17.66 17.00 31.91
CA VAL A 327 -17.70 18.06 30.89
C VAL A 327 -16.56 17.86 29.90
N TRP A 328 -15.36 17.58 30.42
CA TRP A 328 -14.18 17.34 29.61
C TRP A 328 -14.31 16.08 28.74
N ALA A 329 -14.77 14.98 29.33
CA ALA A 329 -15.07 13.73 28.64
C ALA A 329 -16.05 13.94 27.48
N ALA A 330 -17.18 14.62 27.73
CA ALA A 330 -18.17 14.92 26.69
C ALA A 330 -17.60 15.78 25.55
N GLY A 331 -16.64 16.66 25.85
CA GLY A 331 -15.91 17.44 24.85
C GLY A 331 -14.98 16.59 23.99
N ILE A 332 -14.22 15.68 24.61
CA ILE A 332 -13.36 14.71 23.90
C ILE A 332 -14.21 13.79 23.02
N ASP A 333 -15.30 13.23 23.56
CA ASP A 333 -16.22 12.35 22.82
C ASP A 333 -16.76 13.05 21.57
N ALA A 334 -17.24 14.29 21.74
CA ALA A 334 -17.72 15.08 20.61
C ALA A 334 -16.63 15.40 19.57
N LEU A 335 -15.38 15.62 20.01
CA LEU A 335 -14.26 15.88 19.11
C LEU A 335 -13.90 14.64 18.28
N LEU A 336 -13.82 13.48 18.93
CA LEU A 336 -13.48 12.20 18.30
C LEU A 336 -14.58 11.71 17.34
N GLU A 337 -15.85 11.96 17.68
CA GLU A 337 -16.99 11.65 16.82
C GLU A 337 -17.22 12.64 15.67
N GLY A 338 -16.35 13.65 15.51
CA GLY A 338 -16.47 14.66 14.46
C GLY A 338 -17.59 15.69 14.70
N ARG A 339 -18.20 15.71 15.90
CA ARG A 339 -19.23 16.68 16.31
C ARG A 339 -18.59 17.98 16.80
N TYR A 340 -17.83 18.65 15.93
CA TYR A 340 -16.95 19.76 16.31
C TYR A 340 -17.65 20.94 17.01
N ARG A 341 -18.88 21.30 16.61
CA ARG A 341 -19.64 22.37 17.32
C ARG A 341 -19.96 21.99 18.77
N SER A 342 -20.31 20.72 19.01
CA SER A 342 -20.53 20.20 20.37
C SER A 342 -19.21 20.15 21.15
N ALA A 343 -18.11 19.77 20.48
CA ALA A 343 -16.78 19.76 21.08
C ALA A 343 -16.36 21.17 21.53
N VAL A 344 -16.50 22.20 20.69
CA VAL A 344 -16.23 23.60 21.06
C VAL A 344 -17.06 24.03 22.27
N ALA A 345 -18.35 23.69 22.30
CA ALA A 345 -19.22 24.05 23.43
C ALA A 345 -18.77 23.38 24.75
N LYS A 346 -18.50 22.08 24.72
CA LYS A 346 -18.14 21.30 25.92
C LYS A 346 -16.72 21.54 26.39
N ILE A 347 -15.76 21.61 25.48
CA ILE A 347 -14.37 21.97 25.82
C ILE A 347 -14.32 23.42 26.29
N GLY A 348 -15.09 24.33 25.68
CA GLY A 348 -15.21 25.71 26.13
C GLY A 348 -15.81 25.82 27.54
N GLU A 349 -16.78 24.97 27.89
CA GLU A 349 -17.30 24.84 29.25
C GLU A 349 -16.22 24.35 30.24
N ALA A 350 -15.45 23.32 29.88
CA ALA A 350 -14.32 22.86 30.69
C ALA A 350 -13.27 23.97 30.89
N ASN A 351 -12.96 24.75 29.85
CA ASN A 351 -12.06 25.90 29.94
C ASN A 351 -12.63 27.06 30.79
N LYS A 352 -13.94 27.16 30.99
CA LYS A 352 -14.52 28.12 31.94
C LYS A 352 -14.39 27.65 33.38
N ILE A 353 -14.48 26.34 33.61
CA ILE A 353 -14.37 25.73 34.95
C ILE A 353 -12.93 25.88 35.48
N LEU A 354 -11.93 25.51 34.68
CA LEU A 354 -10.52 25.65 35.02
C LEU A 354 -9.74 26.25 33.84
N PRO A 355 -9.64 27.60 33.78
CA PRO A 355 -9.15 28.29 32.59
C PRO A 355 -7.68 28.03 32.27
N GLY A 356 -7.41 27.88 30.97
CA GLY A 356 -6.06 27.96 30.41
C GLY A 356 -5.21 26.71 30.59
N LEU A 357 -5.77 25.57 31.03
CA LEU A 357 -5.05 24.30 31.03
C LEU A 357 -4.55 23.98 29.62
N ALA A 358 -3.30 23.55 29.50
CA ALA A 358 -2.60 23.44 28.21
C ALA A 358 -3.36 22.59 27.18
N ASP A 359 -3.74 21.37 27.54
CA ASP A 359 -4.48 20.46 26.64
C ASP A 359 -5.91 20.93 26.35
N VAL A 360 -6.58 21.56 27.33
CA VAL A 360 -7.93 22.12 27.13
C VAL A 360 -7.88 23.25 26.11
N LYS A 361 -6.92 24.16 26.24
CA LYS A 361 -6.72 25.27 25.30
C LYS A 361 -6.36 24.77 23.91
N ARG A 362 -5.46 23.78 23.81
CA ARG A 362 -5.04 23.18 22.54
C ARG A 362 -6.20 22.50 21.83
N LEU A 363 -6.96 21.66 22.52
CA LEU A 363 -8.10 20.95 21.93
C LEU A 363 -9.28 21.88 21.63
N LEU A 364 -9.46 22.95 22.39
CA LEU A 364 -10.44 23.99 22.05
C LEU A 364 -10.10 24.64 20.71
N ALA A 365 -8.84 25.07 20.55
CA ALA A 365 -8.37 25.67 19.31
C ALA A 365 -8.48 24.70 18.12
N GLU A 366 -8.14 23.42 18.32
CA GLU A 366 -8.33 22.38 17.31
C GLU A 366 -9.80 22.20 16.93
N ALA A 367 -10.70 22.16 17.92
CA ALA A 367 -12.14 22.03 17.66
C ALA A 367 -12.70 23.25 16.92
N GLU A 368 -12.28 24.46 17.30
CA GLU A 368 -12.67 25.70 16.62
C GLU A 368 -12.16 25.75 15.18
N ASP A 369 -10.93 25.30 14.94
CA ASP A 369 -10.37 25.19 13.60
C ASP A 369 -11.17 24.20 12.76
N LYS A 370 -11.49 23.00 13.28
CA LYS A 370 -12.32 22.01 12.55
C LYS A 370 -13.76 22.46 12.33
N VAL A 371 -14.29 23.40 13.12
CA VAL A 371 -15.58 24.05 12.82
C VAL A 371 -15.46 25.01 11.64
N LYS A 372 -14.37 25.79 11.56
CA LYS A 372 -14.11 26.74 10.47
C LYS A 372 -13.70 26.02 9.18
N ASN A 373 -12.88 24.99 9.31
CA ASN A 373 -12.23 24.21 8.27
C ASN A 373 -12.59 22.73 8.45
N PRO A 374 -13.84 22.32 8.16
CA PRO A 374 -14.26 20.94 8.35
C PRO A 374 -13.43 20.01 7.45
N PRO A 375 -12.93 18.87 7.97
CA PRO A 375 -12.22 17.91 7.16
C PRO A 375 -13.10 17.46 5.99
N PRO A 376 -12.51 17.22 4.80
CA PRO A 376 -13.27 16.77 3.64
C PRO A 376 -13.97 15.45 4.01
N ARG A 377 -15.27 15.38 3.78
CA ARG A 377 -16.00 14.13 3.95
C ARG A 377 -15.36 13.11 3.01
N PRO A 378 -15.04 11.88 3.47
CA PRO A 378 -14.50 10.87 2.59
C PRO A 378 -15.45 10.72 1.41
N PHE A 379 -14.94 10.92 0.19
CA PHE A 379 -15.70 10.70 -1.03
C PHE A 379 -16.28 9.29 -0.94
N PRO A 380 -17.57 9.08 -1.27
CA PRO A 380 -18.21 7.80 -1.02
C PRO A 380 -17.75 6.81 -2.09
N TRP A 381 -16.54 6.27 -1.90
CA TRP A 381 -15.92 5.32 -2.81
C TRP A 381 -16.82 4.11 -3.06
N ALA A 382 -17.63 3.72 -2.08
CA ALA A 382 -18.66 2.70 -2.26
C ALA A 382 -19.66 3.02 -3.39
N TRP A 383 -20.11 4.27 -3.52
CA TRP A 383 -21.03 4.68 -4.59
C TRP A 383 -20.31 4.79 -5.94
N ALA A 384 -19.07 5.28 -5.94
CA ALA A 384 -18.27 5.38 -7.16
C ALA A 384 -17.87 3.99 -7.70
N THR A 385 -17.45 3.08 -6.83
CA THR A 385 -17.14 1.69 -7.20
C THR A 385 -18.40 0.98 -7.68
N PHE A 386 -19.52 1.11 -6.97
CA PHE A 386 -20.79 0.54 -7.41
C PHE A 386 -21.22 1.05 -8.78
N GLY A 387 -21.10 2.36 -9.04
CA GLY A 387 -21.38 2.96 -10.35
C GLY A 387 -20.49 2.42 -11.47
N VAL A 388 -19.18 2.37 -11.24
CA VAL A 388 -18.21 1.84 -12.22
C VAL A 388 -18.44 0.35 -12.50
N THR A 389 -18.74 -0.43 -11.46
CA THR A 389 -19.02 -1.87 -11.59
C THR A 389 -20.29 -2.12 -12.39
N LEU A 390 -21.37 -1.36 -12.15
CA LEU A 390 -22.63 -1.47 -12.91
C LEU A 390 -22.43 -1.14 -14.40
N VAL A 391 -21.73 -0.04 -14.69
CA VAL A 391 -21.43 0.37 -16.08
C VAL A 391 -20.58 -0.68 -16.78
N SER A 392 -19.55 -1.19 -16.11
CA SER A 392 -18.67 -2.23 -16.65
C SER A 392 -19.42 -3.53 -16.89
N ALA A 393 -20.24 -3.98 -15.95
CA ALA A 393 -21.05 -5.20 -16.10
C ALA A 393 -22.07 -5.08 -17.24
N GLY A 394 -22.72 -3.92 -17.39
CA GLY A 394 -23.62 -3.64 -18.51
C GLY A 394 -22.92 -3.67 -19.86
N ALA A 395 -21.75 -3.03 -19.96
CA ALA A 395 -20.94 -3.03 -21.18
C ALA A 395 -20.45 -4.44 -21.56
N TYR A 396 -19.93 -5.20 -20.60
CA TYR A 396 -19.50 -6.58 -20.81
C TYR A 396 -20.66 -7.50 -21.19
N GLY A 397 -21.81 -7.38 -20.53
CA GLY A 397 -23.02 -8.13 -20.85
C GLY A 397 -23.52 -7.87 -22.27
N GLY A 398 -23.54 -6.61 -22.70
CA GLY A 398 -23.92 -6.21 -24.06
C GLY A 398 -22.95 -6.74 -25.13
N MET A 399 -21.64 -6.61 -24.91
CA MET A 399 -20.62 -7.14 -25.82
C MET A 399 -20.68 -8.67 -25.93
N TRP A 400 -20.83 -9.36 -24.81
CA TRP A 400 -20.93 -10.81 -24.76
C TRP A 400 -22.20 -11.32 -25.46
N GLY A 401 -23.36 -10.70 -25.20
CA GLY A 401 -24.62 -11.03 -25.86
C GLY A 401 -24.55 -10.86 -27.39
N ARG A 402 -23.97 -9.74 -27.86
CA ARG A 402 -23.75 -9.50 -29.30
C ARG A 402 -22.81 -10.52 -29.92
N ARG A 403 -21.71 -10.88 -29.23
CA ARG A 403 -20.73 -11.87 -29.69
C ARG A 403 -21.33 -13.29 -29.75
N TRP A 404 -22.15 -13.66 -28.77
CA TRP A 404 -22.86 -14.95 -28.73
C TRP A 404 -23.85 -15.06 -29.88
N TRP A 405 -24.70 -14.05 -30.09
CA TRP A 405 -25.66 -14.03 -31.20
C TRP A 405 -24.99 -14.14 -32.59
N LYS A 406 -23.85 -13.46 -32.79
CA LYS A 406 -23.09 -13.54 -34.05
C LYS A 406 -22.52 -14.94 -34.28
N ASN A 407 -22.07 -15.64 -33.24
CA ASN A 407 -21.33 -16.90 -33.40
C ASN A 407 -22.15 -18.19 -33.22
N ARG A 408 -23.40 -18.12 -32.75
CA ARG A 408 -24.21 -19.32 -32.39
C ARG A 408 -24.39 -20.37 -33.50
N PHE A 409 -24.28 -19.96 -34.76
CA PHE A 409 -24.41 -20.85 -35.93
C PHE A 409 -23.11 -21.11 -36.69
N ARG A 410 -21.99 -20.57 -36.22
CA ARG A 410 -20.68 -20.77 -36.85
C ARG A 410 -20.00 -22.02 -36.28
N VAL A 411 -19.34 -22.78 -37.13
CA VAL A 411 -18.52 -23.95 -36.76
C VAL A 411 -17.09 -23.74 -37.24
N GLN A 412 -16.12 -24.18 -36.43
CA GLN A 412 -14.70 -24.10 -36.79
C GLN A 412 -14.34 -25.22 -37.79
N PRO A 413 -13.33 -25.01 -38.66
CA PRO A 413 -12.86 -26.05 -39.59
C PRO A 413 -12.52 -27.38 -38.90
N THR A 414 -11.86 -27.34 -37.74
CA THR A 414 -11.53 -28.55 -36.96
C THR A 414 -12.76 -29.28 -36.41
N GLN A 415 -13.83 -28.56 -36.08
CA GLN A 415 -15.08 -29.18 -35.65
C GLN A 415 -15.76 -29.92 -36.81
N VAL A 416 -15.65 -29.37 -38.03
CA VAL A 416 -16.18 -30.03 -39.24
C VAL A 416 -15.43 -31.32 -39.52
N ILE A 417 -14.09 -31.34 -39.38
CA ILE A 417 -13.31 -32.57 -39.46
C ILE A 417 -13.72 -33.56 -38.36
N GLY A 418 -13.89 -33.10 -37.13
CA GLY A 418 -14.40 -33.94 -36.05
C GLY A 418 -15.76 -34.55 -36.38
N PHE A 419 -16.68 -33.81 -37.03
CA PHE A 419 -17.95 -34.37 -37.49
C PHE A 419 -17.74 -35.48 -38.53
N ILE A 420 -16.80 -35.33 -39.46
CA ILE A 420 -16.47 -36.34 -40.47
C ILE A 420 -15.88 -37.60 -39.82
N GLU A 421 -14.88 -37.44 -38.94
CA GLU A 421 -14.20 -38.54 -38.24
C GLU A 421 -15.16 -39.35 -37.35
N HIS A 422 -16.18 -38.70 -36.77
CA HIS A 422 -17.21 -39.36 -35.95
C HIS A 422 -18.41 -39.86 -36.78
N GLY A 423 -18.32 -39.87 -38.12
CA GLY A 423 -19.32 -40.46 -39.00
C GLY A 423 -20.59 -39.62 -39.23
N LEU A 424 -20.62 -38.35 -38.81
CA LEU A 424 -21.76 -37.45 -39.04
C LEU A 424 -21.81 -36.93 -40.49
N ASN A 425 -20.70 -37.01 -41.25
CA ASN A 425 -20.58 -36.71 -42.68
C ASN A 425 -21.40 -35.48 -43.14
N PRO A 426 -21.04 -34.27 -42.68
CA PRO A 426 -21.75 -33.04 -43.04
C PRO A 426 -21.72 -32.79 -44.56
N VAL A 427 -22.82 -32.27 -45.11
CA VAL A 427 -22.82 -31.77 -46.48
C VAL A 427 -22.14 -30.41 -46.52
N LEU A 428 -21.02 -30.34 -47.24
CA LEU A 428 -20.28 -29.10 -47.46
C LEU A 428 -20.89 -28.37 -48.66
N LEU A 429 -21.47 -27.19 -48.43
CA LEU A 429 -22.05 -26.35 -49.49
C LEU A 429 -21.11 -25.21 -49.83
N ASP A 430 -20.63 -25.20 -51.06
CA ASP A 430 -19.90 -24.09 -51.66
C ASP A 430 -20.90 -23.06 -52.17
N VAL A 431 -21.03 -21.97 -51.42
CA VAL A 431 -21.97 -20.87 -51.68
C VAL A 431 -21.21 -19.59 -52.00
N ARG A 432 -20.08 -19.71 -52.70
CA ARG A 432 -19.40 -18.56 -53.30
C ARG A 432 -20.23 -18.01 -54.45
N THR A 433 -20.18 -16.69 -54.66
CA THR A 433 -20.76 -16.07 -55.85
C THR A 433 -20.11 -16.65 -57.12
N LYS A 434 -20.78 -16.55 -58.27
CA LYS A 434 -20.25 -17.06 -59.55
C LYS A 434 -18.81 -16.62 -59.81
N THR A 435 -18.53 -15.32 -59.66
CA THR A 435 -17.19 -14.75 -59.85
C THR A 435 -16.17 -15.29 -58.85
N GLU A 436 -16.50 -15.38 -57.57
CA GLU A 436 -15.61 -15.93 -56.52
C GLU A 436 -15.34 -17.42 -56.70
N PHE A 437 -16.36 -18.17 -57.15
CA PHE A 437 -16.23 -19.58 -57.44
C PHE A 437 -15.31 -19.78 -58.64
N GLU A 438 -15.51 -19.05 -59.74
CA GLU A 438 -14.74 -19.17 -60.98
C GLU A 438 -13.26 -18.76 -60.79
N THR A 439 -13.01 -17.66 -60.10
CA THR A 439 -11.65 -17.11 -59.89
C THR A 439 -10.77 -17.96 -58.96
N SER A 440 -11.36 -18.73 -58.04
CA SER A 440 -10.61 -19.56 -57.11
C SER A 440 -10.42 -20.98 -57.65
N PRO A 441 -9.18 -21.48 -57.82
CA PRO A 441 -8.93 -22.82 -58.38
C PRO A 441 -9.24 -23.97 -57.40
N LEU A 442 -9.59 -23.65 -56.15
CA LEU A 442 -9.76 -24.59 -55.05
C LEU A 442 -11.20 -24.63 -54.55
N LYS A 443 -11.61 -25.79 -54.04
CA LYS A 443 -12.85 -26.00 -53.30
C LYS A 443 -12.63 -26.96 -52.12
N LEU A 444 -13.56 -27.00 -51.18
CA LEU A 444 -13.54 -28.02 -50.10
C LEU A 444 -13.80 -29.41 -50.69
N PRO A 445 -13.16 -30.46 -50.16
CA PRO A 445 -13.33 -31.82 -50.66
C PRO A 445 -14.79 -32.28 -50.59
N GLY A 446 -15.30 -32.89 -51.67
CA GLY A 446 -16.68 -33.36 -51.75
C GLY A 446 -17.75 -32.25 -51.65
N SER A 447 -17.38 -30.97 -51.70
CA SER A 447 -18.35 -29.88 -51.58
C SER A 447 -19.27 -29.79 -52.81
N GLN A 448 -20.56 -29.58 -52.55
CA GLN A 448 -21.59 -29.36 -53.55
C GLN A 448 -21.74 -27.86 -53.79
N ARG A 449 -21.79 -27.45 -55.06
CA ARG A 449 -21.99 -26.05 -55.41
C ARG A 449 -23.46 -25.67 -55.33
N LEU A 450 -23.75 -24.55 -54.68
CA LEU A 450 -25.06 -23.91 -54.68
C LEU A 450 -24.86 -22.43 -54.96
N ASP A 451 -25.36 -21.96 -56.11
CA ASP A 451 -25.30 -20.53 -56.41
C ASP A 451 -26.15 -19.76 -55.36
N PRO A 452 -25.57 -18.75 -54.68
CA PRO A 452 -26.28 -17.97 -53.68
C PRO A 452 -27.56 -17.31 -54.18
N ASP A 453 -27.69 -17.05 -55.48
CA ASP A 453 -28.85 -16.40 -56.08
C ASP A 453 -29.94 -17.42 -56.49
N GLU A 454 -29.61 -18.70 -56.51
CA GLU A 454 -30.52 -19.81 -56.79
C GLU A 454 -31.03 -20.49 -55.51
N VAL A 455 -30.58 -20.06 -54.33
CA VAL A 455 -30.90 -20.67 -53.02
C VAL A 455 -32.40 -20.80 -52.75
N ASP A 456 -33.25 -19.96 -53.32
CA ASP A 456 -34.69 -20.04 -53.09
C ASP A 456 -35.41 -21.04 -54.01
N ARG A 457 -34.80 -21.39 -55.15
CA ARG A 457 -35.46 -22.16 -56.24
C ARG A 457 -34.75 -23.46 -56.60
N ALA A 458 -33.48 -23.62 -56.23
CA ALA A 458 -32.70 -24.80 -56.57
C ALA A 458 -33.30 -26.07 -55.91
N PRO A 459 -33.51 -27.15 -56.67
CA PRO A 459 -33.81 -28.46 -56.11
C PRO A 459 -32.55 -28.97 -55.39
N LEU A 460 -32.61 -29.00 -54.05
CA LEU A 460 -31.52 -29.48 -53.22
C LEU A 460 -31.79 -30.94 -52.86
N ASN A 461 -30.91 -31.84 -53.28
CA ASN A 461 -30.96 -33.25 -52.90
C ASN A 461 -30.37 -33.42 -51.48
N LEU A 462 -31.05 -32.85 -50.47
CA LEU A 462 -30.61 -32.79 -49.08
C LEU A 462 -31.76 -33.17 -48.13
N GLU A 463 -31.45 -33.93 -47.08
CA GLU A 463 -32.44 -34.29 -46.05
C GLU A 463 -32.65 -33.13 -45.04
N PRO A 464 -33.89 -32.84 -44.57
CA PRO A 464 -34.20 -31.69 -43.70
C PRO A 464 -33.40 -31.61 -42.39
N ASP A 465 -32.99 -32.76 -41.86
CA ASP A 465 -32.28 -32.87 -40.59
C ASP A 465 -30.77 -33.13 -40.75
N GLN A 466 -30.26 -33.23 -41.98
CA GLN A 466 -28.84 -33.44 -42.25
C GLN A 466 -28.01 -32.22 -41.84
N LEU A 467 -26.79 -32.46 -41.34
CA LEU A 467 -25.86 -31.39 -40.98
C LEU A 467 -25.29 -30.75 -42.25
N ILE A 468 -25.64 -29.49 -42.48
CA ILE A 468 -25.18 -28.69 -43.62
C ILE A 468 -24.16 -27.66 -43.14
N VAL A 469 -23.02 -27.59 -43.80
CA VAL A 469 -21.99 -26.58 -43.52
C VAL A 469 -21.76 -25.76 -44.78
N ALA A 470 -22.29 -24.53 -44.79
CA ALA A 470 -22.11 -23.59 -45.89
C ALA A 470 -20.81 -22.79 -45.71
N TYR A 471 -20.05 -22.62 -46.80
CA TYR A 471 -18.85 -21.80 -46.82
C TYR A 471 -18.80 -20.90 -48.05
N CYS A 472 -18.11 -19.77 -47.91
CA CYS A 472 -17.85 -18.82 -49.00
C CYS A 472 -16.45 -18.21 -48.81
N THR A 473 -16.13 -17.20 -49.62
CA THR A 473 -14.91 -16.37 -49.51
C THR A 473 -15.21 -14.93 -49.10
N SER A 474 -16.49 -14.56 -49.00
CA SER A 474 -16.90 -13.19 -48.67
C SER A 474 -16.48 -12.77 -47.26
N PRO A 475 -16.19 -11.47 -47.03
CA PRO A 475 -15.90 -10.93 -45.71
C PRO A 475 -17.00 -11.27 -44.69
N GLU A 476 -16.59 -11.63 -43.48
CA GLU A 476 -17.47 -12.08 -42.39
C GLU A 476 -18.46 -13.20 -42.76
N GLU A 477 -18.16 -13.98 -43.79
CA GLU A 477 -19.01 -15.04 -44.31
C GLU A 477 -20.44 -14.58 -44.66
N THR A 478 -20.61 -13.32 -45.05
CA THR A 478 -21.93 -12.71 -45.35
C THR A 478 -22.75 -13.52 -46.34
N CYS A 479 -22.11 -14.06 -47.39
CA CYS A 479 -22.78 -14.90 -48.37
C CYS A 479 -23.28 -16.22 -47.76
N ALA A 480 -22.40 -16.93 -47.03
CA ALA A 480 -22.78 -18.17 -46.36
C ALA A 480 -23.81 -17.96 -45.24
N ALA A 481 -23.80 -16.81 -44.57
CA ALA A 481 -24.81 -16.43 -43.59
C ALA A 481 -26.18 -16.21 -44.23
N ARG A 482 -26.23 -15.50 -45.36
CA ARG A 482 -27.46 -15.30 -46.14
C ARG A 482 -28.04 -16.62 -46.62
N VAL A 483 -27.23 -17.45 -47.27
CA VAL A 483 -27.66 -18.77 -47.77
C VAL A 483 -28.09 -19.68 -46.62
N SER A 484 -27.36 -19.69 -45.51
CA SER A 484 -27.75 -20.48 -44.34
C SER A 484 -29.08 -20.02 -43.73
N ALA A 485 -29.39 -18.72 -43.77
CA ALA A 485 -30.67 -18.19 -43.30
C ALA A 485 -31.82 -18.63 -44.22
N ALA A 486 -31.62 -18.55 -45.55
CA ALA A 486 -32.59 -19.02 -46.54
C ALA A 486 -32.85 -20.54 -46.43
N LEU A 487 -31.80 -21.35 -46.25
CA LEU A 487 -31.95 -22.80 -46.01
C LEU A 487 -32.75 -23.09 -44.73
N ARG A 488 -32.49 -22.37 -43.63
CA ARG A 488 -33.29 -22.53 -42.39
C ARG A 488 -34.75 -22.12 -42.59
N ALA A 489 -35.01 -21.07 -43.37
CA ALA A 489 -36.37 -20.66 -43.73
C ALA A 489 -37.08 -21.72 -44.60
N ARG A 490 -36.35 -22.47 -45.41
CA ARG A 490 -36.83 -23.62 -46.20
C ARG A 490 -37.01 -24.91 -45.38
N GLY A 491 -36.78 -24.88 -44.06
CA GLY A 491 -37.03 -26.01 -43.16
C GLY A 491 -35.82 -26.87 -42.80
N PHE A 492 -34.62 -26.56 -43.30
CA PHE A 492 -33.39 -27.26 -42.90
C PHE A 492 -32.98 -26.87 -41.47
N LYS A 493 -32.97 -27.83 -40.53
CA LYS A 493 -32.79 -27.52 -39.11
C LYS A 493 -31.32 -27.37 -38.71
N ASN A 494 -30.43 -28.15 -39.34
CA ASN A 494 -29.03 -28.28 -38.95
C ASN A 494 -28.06 -27.57 -39.92
N VAL A 495 -28.30 -26.28 -40.16
CA VAL A 495 -27.42 -25.47 -41.01
C VAL A 495 -26.39 -24.72 -40.17
N ARG A 496 -25.12 -24.82 -40.55
CA ARG A 496 -23.97 -24.15 -39.92
C ARG A 496 -23.17 -23.36 -40.95
N ILE A 497 -22.47 -22.33 -40.49
CA ILE A 497 -21.58 -21.51 -41.31
C ILE A 497 -20.14 -21.88 -40.99
N LEU A 498 -19.34 -22.21 -41.99
CA LEU A 498 -17.92 -22.45 -41.78
C LEU A 498 -17.21 -21.14 -41.42
N LYS A 499 -16.70 -21.05 -40.20
CA LYS A 499 -16.00 -19.85 -39.72
C LYS A 499 -14.70 -19.65 -40.51
N GLY A 500 -14.51 -18.45 -41.05
CA GLY A 500 -13.41 -18.10 -41.93
C GLY A 500 -13.57 -18.58 -43.38
N GLY A 501 -14.64 -19.31 -43.71
CA GLY A 501 -14.88 -19.81 -45.06
C GLY A 501 -13.75 -20.69 -45.62
N LEU A 502 -13.51 -20.61 -46.93
CA LEU A 502 -12.41 -21.35 -47.59
C LEU A 502 -11.02 -20.94 -47.06
N GLY A 503 -10.84 -19.66 -46.72
CA GLY A 503 -9.60 -19.15 -46.12
C GLY A 503 -9.35 -19.73 -44.72
N GLY A 504 -10.39 -19.85 -43.90
CA GLY A 504 -10.32 -20.49 -42.58
C GLY A 504 -9.94 -21.98 -42.68
N TRP A 505 -10.51 -22.68 -43.66
CA TRP A 505 -10.21 -24.09 -43.95
C TRP A 505 -8.76 -24.32 -44.36
N THR A 506 -8.26 -23.51 -45.29
CA THR A 506 -6.88 -23.59 -45.79
C THR A 506 -5.86 -23.16 -44.74
N ASN A 507 -6.16 -22.13 -43.95
CA ASN A 507 -5.33 -21.73 -42.80
C ASN A 507 -5.22 -22.82 -41.73
N ALA A 508 -6.29 -23.61 -41.54
CA ALA A 508 -6.27 -24.78 -40.68
C ALA A 508 -5.50 -25.98 -41.28
N ARG A 509 -4.91 -25.82 -42.48
CA ARG A 509 -4.12 -26.83 -43.22
C ARG A 509 -4.91 -28.09 -43.56
N LEU A 510 -6.22 -27.93 -43.78
CA LEU A 510 -7.11 -29.03 -44.12
C LEU A 510 -7.09 -29.32 -45.64
N PRO A 511 -7.40 -30.55 -46.07
CA PRO A 511 -7.36 -30.93 -47.48
C PRO A 511 -8.29 -30.07 -48.36
N VAL A 512 -7.89 -29.82 -49.61
CA VAL A 512 -8.67 -29.09 -50.63
C VAL A 512 -8.63 -29.86 -51.96
N GLU A 513 -9.67 -29.67 -52.78
CA GLU A 513 -9.76 -30.21 -54.14
C GLU A 513 -9.50 -29.11 -55.18
N ALA A 514 -8.80 -29.45 -56.26
CA ALA A 514 -8.64 -28.60 -57.44
C ALA A 514 -9.86 -28.70 -58.36
N LYS A 515 -10.24 -27.61 -59.03
CA LYS A 515 -11.34 -27.61 -60.01
C LYS A 515 -10.93 -28.12 -61.41
N SER A 516 -9.65 -28.07 -61.77
CA SER A 516 -9.07 -28.50 -63.06
C SER A 516 -7.79 -29.33 -62.87
N SER A 517 -7.35 -30.07 -63.90
CA SER A 517 -6.12 -30.87 -63.91
C SER A 517 -4.88 -29.98 -64.02
N LEU A 518 -4.60 -29.21 -62.98
CA LEU A 518 -3.40 -28.39 -62.90
C LEU A 518 -2.15 -29.26 -62.74
N PRO A 519 -1.01 -28.88 -63.34
CA PRO A 519 0.29 -29.43 -62.96
C PRO A 519 0.51 -29.30 -61.44
N SER A 520 1.19 -30.28 -60.85
CA SER A 520 1.46 -30.36 -59.41
C SER A 520 2.08 -29.07 -58.85
N ILE A 521 3.01 -28.46 -59.60
CA ILE A 521 3.65 -27.18 -59.23
C ILE A 521 2.66 -26.01 -59.19
N GLY A 522 1.76 -25.90 -60.17
CA GLY A 522 0.77 -24.83 -60.22
C GLY A 522 -0.24 -24.93 -59.09
N LEU A 523 -0.69 -26.15 -58.79
CA LEU A 523 -1.58 -26.40 -57.67
C LEU A 523 -0.96 -26.01 -56.33
N GLU A 524 0.30 -26.37 -56.11
CA GLU A 524 1.03 -25.99 -54.89
C GLU A 524 1.26 -24.48 -54.82
N LEU A 525 1.55 -23.80 -55.93
CA LEU A 525 1.64 -22.33 -55.92
C LEU A 525 0.30 -21.68 -55.56
N TYR A 526 -0.81 -22.10 -56.17
CA TYR A 526 -2.14 -21.56 -55.85
C TYR A 526 -2.58 -21.76 -54.41
N LYS A 527 -2.22 -22.89 -53.77
CA LYS A 527 -2.51 -23.13 -52.34
C LYS A 527 -1.77 -22.16 -51.41
N ASN A 528 -0.64 -21.62 -51.87
CA ASN A 528 0.30 -20.89 -51.04
C ASN A 528 0.34 -19.38 -51.33
N LEU A 529 -0.29 -18.92 -52.42
CA LEU A 529 -0.50 -17.51 -52.74
C LEU A 529 -1.69 -16.95 -51.95
N THR A 530 -1.55 -15.74 -51.41
CA THR A 530 -2.61 -15.03 -50.67
C THR A 530 -3.15 -13.86 -51.49
N ALA A 531 -4.31 -13.30 -51.09
CA ALA A 531 -4.97 -12.22 -51.85
C ALA A 531 -4.10 -10.96 -52.07
N GLY A 532 -3.08 -10.73 -51.23
CA GLY A 532 -2.13 -9.62 -51.38
C GLY A 532 -1.01 -9.87 -52.40
N ASP A 533 -0.86 -11.10 -52.91
CA ASP A 533 0.22 -11.53 -53.81
C ASP A 533 -0.16 -11.44 -55.32
N ILE A 534 -1.30 -10.83 -55.67
CA ILE A 534 -1.94 -11.00 -56.99
C ILE A 534 -1.70 -9.78 -57.89
N GLU A 535 -0.44 -9.47 -58.19
CA GLU A 535 -0.15 -8.61 -59.35
C GLU A 535 -0.36 -9.45 -60.61
N ARG A 536 -1.25 -9.01 -61.50
CA ARG A 536 -1.54 -9.70 -62.77
C ARG A 536 -1.01 -8.91 -63.95
N ARG A 537 -0.43 -9.60 -64.93
CA ARG A 537 0.00 -9.02 -66.21
C ARG A 537 -0.64 -9.76 -67.37
N ARG A 538 -1.14 -9.01 -68.35
CA ARG A 538 -1.86 -9.55 -69.51
C ARG A 538 -1.09 -9.24 -70.78
N PHE A 539 -1.03 -10.24 -71.65
CA PHE A 539 -0.35 -10.18 -72.94
C PHE A 539 -1.27 -10.74 -74.03
N LYS A 540 -1.22 -10.14 -75.22
CA LYS A 540 -1.93 -10.62 -76.41
C LYS A 540 -1.10 -11.65 -77.14
N ALA A 541 -1.76 -12.49 -77.93
CA ALA A 541 -1.06 -13.44 -78.81
C ALA A 541 -0.04 -12.69 -79.70
N GLY A 542 1.21 -13.16 -79.69
CA GLY A 542 2.33 -12.55 -80.40
C GLY A 542 3.22 -11.62 -79.55
N ASP A 543 2.75 -11.19 -78.36
CA ASP A 543 3.54 -10.32 -77.49
C ASP A 543 4.76 -11.05 -76.91
N VAL A 544 5.88 -10.33 -76.83
CA VAL A 544 7.09 -10.78 -76.13
C VAL A 544 6.97 -10.45 -74.65
N ILE A 545 6.93 -11.46 -73.79
CA ILE A 545 6.86 -11.28 -72.32
C ILE A 545 8.22 -10.81 -71.78
N PHE A 546 9.31 -11.42 -72.26
CA PHE A 546 10.69 -10.98 -72.04
C PHE A 546 11.60 -11.58 -73.13
N SER A 547 12.75 -10.93 -73.38
CA SER A 547 13.77 -11.37 -74.33
C SER A 547 14.92 -12.12 -73.64
N GLU A 548 15.70 -12.88 -74.40
CA GLU A 548 16.96 -13.46 -73.91
C GLU A 548 17.93 -12.33 -73.53
N GLY A 549 18.59 -12.45 -72.37
CA GLY A 549 19.50 -11.44 -71.85
C GLY A 549 18.83 -10.34 -71.00
N ASP A 550 17.50 -10.27 -70.96
CA ASP A 550 16.80 -9.30 -70.12
C ASP A 550 17.08 -9.52 -68.63
N ASP A 551 17.11 -8.44 -67.87
CA ASP A 551 17.09 -8.47 -66.40
C ASP A 551 15.74 -9.04 -65.92
N PRO A 552 15.73 -10.08 -65.06
CA PRO A 552 14.49 -10.65 -64.56
C PRO A 552 13.67 -9.71 -63.68
N ARG A 553 14.23 -8.58 -63.21
CA ARG A 553 13.60 -7.62 -62.28
C ARG A 553 13.03 -8.30 -61.05
N ASP A 554 13.74 -9.31 -60.56
CA ASP A 554 13.38 -10.14 -59.40
C ASP A 554 11.98 -10.79 -59.55
N GLU A 555 11.57 -11.13 -60.77
CA GLU A 555 10.24 -11.67 -61.07
C GLU A 555 10.27 -13.02 -61.80
N ALA A 556 9.42 -13.93 -61.31
CA ALA A 556 8.95 -15.11 -62.04
C ALA A 556 7.43 -15.01 -62.22
N TYR A 557 6.87 -15.87 -63.06
CA TYR A 557 5.45 -15.81 -63.41
C TYR A 557 4.79 -17.17 -63.26
N LEU A 558 3.61 -17.22 -62.66
CA LEU A 558 2.72 -18.38 -62.78
C LEU A 558 1.74 -18.08 -63.92
N ILE A 559 1.65 -18.99 -64.90
CA ILE A 559 0.69 -18.86 -65.99
C ILE A 559 -0.72 -19.13 -65.44
N HIS A 560 -1.55 -18.09 -65.36
CA HIS A 560 -2.92 -18.20 -64.89
C HIS A 560 -3.88 -18.67 -65.97
N SER A 561 -3.67 -18.22 -67.21
CA SER A 561 -4.42 -18.67 -68.38
C SER A 561 -3.62 -18.40 -69.65
N GLY A 562 -3.89 -19.16 -70.72
CA GLY A 562 -3.25 -19.01 -72.03
C GLY A 562 -2.01 -19.90 -72.21
N THR A 563 -1.33 -19.73 -73.35
CA THR A 563 -0.19 -20.54 -73.79
C THR A 563 0.94 -19.68 -74.33
N LEU A 564 2.18 -20.07 -74.09
CA LEU A 564 3.37 -19.35 -74.56
C LEU A 564 4.49 -20.31 -74.98
N GLU A 565 5.43 -19.80 -75.76
CA GLU A 565 6.64 -20.50 -76.19
C GLU A 565 7.88 -19.85 -75.62
N VAL A 566 8.81 -20.67 -75.14
CA VAL A 566 10.17 -20.25 -74.78
C VAL A 566 11.09 -20.52 -75.97
N ARG A 567 11.76 -19.49 -76.48
CA ARG A 567 12.59 -19.53 -77.70
C ARG A 567 14.00 -19.03 -77.43
N ARG A 568 14.99 -19.63 -78.07
CA ARG A 568 16.40 -19.22 -77.96
C ARG A 568 17.08 -19.21 -79.32
N ALA A 569 17.93 -18.23 -79.59
CA ALA A 569 18.68 -18.18 -80.84
C ALA A 569 19.95 -19.05 -80.76
N PHE A 570 20.15 -19.93 -81.74
CA PHE A 570 21.39 -20.68 -81.94
C PHE A 570 21.91 -20.38 -83.35
N ASP A 571 23.15 -19.89 -83.47
CA ASP A 571 23.77 -19.52 -84.75
C ASP A 571 22.90 -18.60 -85.64
N GLY A 572 22.13 -17.71 -85.01
CA GLY A 572 21.23 -16.76 -85.70
C GLY A 572 19.81 -17.26 -85.96
N GLU A 573 19.50 -18.55 -85.72
CA GLU A 573 18.15 -19.10 -85.89
C GLU A 573 17.41 -19.32 -84.56
N ALA A 574 16.17 -18.84 -84.47
CA ALA A 574 15.34 -18.99 -83.28
C ALA A 574 14.73 -20.40 -83.20
N ARG A 575 15.08 -21.16 -82.16
CA ARG A 575 14.53 -22.49 -81.86
C ARG A 575 13.60 -22.44 -80.65
N VAL A 576 12.47 -23.14 -80.75
CA VAL A 576 11.52 -23.30 -79.64
C VAL A 576 12.07 -24.36 -78.68
N LEU A 577 12.29 -23.98 -77.42
CA LEU A 577 12.77 -24.86 -76.36
C LEU A 577 11.63 -25.55 -75.62
N SER A 578 10.51 -24.86 -75.41
CA SER A 578 9.36 -25.41 -74.69
C SER A 578 8.08 -24.64 -75.00
N ARG A 579 6.94 -25.33 -74.91
CA ARG A 579 5.59 -24.76 -74.92
C ARG A 579 5.01 -24.88 -73.52
N MET A 580 4.48 -23.81 -72.99
CA MET A 580 4.02 -23.72 -71.60
C MET A 580 2.59 -23.21 -71.51
N GLY A 581 1.81 -23.73 -70.56
CA GLY A 581 0.40 -23.42 -70.36
C GLY A 581 0.01 -23.21 -68.90
N GLU A 582 -1.30 -23.17 -68.64
CA GLU A 582 -1.88 -22.91 -67.32
C GLU A 582 -1.27 -23.77 -66.20
N GLY A 583 -0.91 -23.10 -65.10
CA GLY A 583 -0.33 -23.73 -63.91
C GLY A 583 1.18 -23.96 -64.00
N GLU A 584 1.83 -23.62 -65.10
CA GLU A 584 3.28 -23.70 -65.20
C GLU A 584 4.00 -22.42 -64.73
N LEU A 585 5.17 -22.62 -64.14
CA LEU A 585 6.04 -21.53 -63.66
C LEU A 585 6.97 -21.08 -64.79
N LEU A 586 7.04 -19.79 -65.09
CA LEU A 586 7.87 -19.21 -66.14
C LEU A 586 8.92 -18.28 -65.55
N GLY A 587 10.15 -18.39 -66.05
CA GLY A 587 11.21 -17.41 -65.80
C GLY A 587 11.93 -17.60 -64.46
N GLU A 588 11.63 -18.66 -63.72
CA GLU A 588 12.24 -18.99 -62.43
C GLU A 588 13.74 -19.24 -62.52
N MET A 589 14.23 -19.71 -63.68
CA MET A 589 15.65 -20.02 -63.89
C MET A 589 16.56 -18.80 -63.76
N ALA A 590 16.07 -17.61 -64.11
CA ALA A 590 16.83 -16.37 -63.99
C ALA A 590 17.04 -15.99 -62.52
N LEU A 591 16.00 -16.20 -61.69
CA LEU A 591 16.07 -15.96 -60.25
C LEU A 591 16.99 -16.98 -59.55
N PHE A 592 16.82 -18.28 -59.82
CA PHE A 592 17.66 -19.31 -59.19
C PHE A 592 19.14 -19.19 -59.52
N ARG A 593 19.48 -18.76 -60.74
CA ARG A 593 20.86 -18.57 -61.16
C ARG A 593 21.41 -17.18 -60.83
N LYS A 594 20.56 -16.27 -60.34
CA LYS A 594 20.88 -14.84 -60.16
C LYS A 594 21.54 -14.24 -61.40
N GLY A 595 20.89 -14.41 -62.55
CA GLY A 595 21.41 -13.96 -63.84
C GLY A 595 20.29 -13.60 -64.83
N ALA A 596 20.69 -13.15 -66.02
CA ALA A 596 19.77 -12.74 -67.06
C ALA A 596 18.86 -13.89 -67.55
N ARG A 597 17.73 -13.52 -68.18
CA ARG A 597 16.79 -14.45 -68.82
C ARG A 597 17.54 -15.33 -69.84
N SER A 598 17.40 -16.66 -69.71
CA SER A 598 18.11 -17.64 -70.53
C SER A 598 17.57 -17.80 -71.96
N ALA A 599 16.37 -17.27 -72.22
CA ALA A 599 15.63 -17.42 -73.46
C ALA A 599 14.53 -16.35 -73.51
N ALA A 600 14.00 -16.08 -74.70
CA ALA A 600 12.83 -15.23 -74.87
C ALA A 600 11.54 -16.02 -74.60
N ALA A 601 10.52 -15.36 -74.06
CA ALA A 601 9.17 -15.93 -73.88
C ALA A 601 8.16 -15.14 -74.72
N VAL A 602 7.41 -15.82 -75.58
CA VAL A 602 6.46 -15.20 -76.53
C VAL A 602 5.08 -15.83 -76.38
N ALA A 603 4.05 -15.01 -76.24
CA ALA A 603 2.67 -15.44 -76.09
C ALA A 603 2.16 -16.07 -77.40
N THR A 604 1.55 -17.26 -77.32
CA THR A 604 0.92 -17.93 -78.48
C THR A 604 -0.61 -17.82 -78.49
N SER A 605 -1.21 -17.46 -77.34
CA SER A 605 -2.60 -17.04 -77.18
C SER A 605 -2.67 -15.82 -76.25
N ASP A 606 -3.85 -15.33 -75.91
CA ASP A 606 -4.00 -14.32 -74.85
C ASP A 606 -3.60 -14.92 -73.50
N VAL A 607 -2.59 -14.35 -72.85
CA VAL A 607 -1.99 -14.88 -71.60
C VAL A 607 -2.26 -13.94 -70.44
N GLU A 608 -2.66 -14.51 -69.30
CA GLU A 608 -2.65 -13.82 -68.00
C GLU A 608 -1.62 -14.49 -67.09
N LEU A 609 -0.70 -13.69 -66.55
CA LEU A 609 0.37 -14.11 -65.65
C LEU A 609 0.14 -13.55 -64.25
N ILE A 610 0.43 -14.34 -63.23
CA ILE A 610 0.57 -13.88 -61.85
C ILE A 610 2.05 -13.65 -61.57
N VAL A 611 2.41 -12.44 -61.16
CA VAL A 611 3.79 -12.06 -60.85
C VAL A 611 4.17 -12.60 -59.48
N ILE A 612 5.30 -13.32 -59.41
CA ILE A 612 5.88 -13.83 -58.17
C ILE A 612 7.26 -13.19 -58.00
N LYS A 613 7.37 -12.31 -56.99
CA LYS A 613 8.65 -11.67 -56.62
C LYS A 613 9.65 -12.70 -56.08
N GLU A 614 10.94 -12.48 -56.29
CA GLU A 614 12.02 -13.38 -55.87
C GLU A 614 11.94 -13.69 -54.38
N GLU A 615 11.85 -12.68 -53.52
CA GLU A 615 11.73 -12.86 -52.06
C GLU A 615 10.57 -13.78 -51.69
N ARG A 616 9.44 -13.66 -52.40
CA ARG A 616 8.24 -14.48 -52.18
C ARG A 616 8.47 -15.90 -52.68
N LEU A 617 9.06 -16.08 -53.86
CA LEU A 617 9.41 -17.38 -54.40
C LEU A 617 10.41 -18.11 -53.51
N GLU A 618 11.45 -17.42 -53.03
CA GLU A 618 12.42 -17.95 -52.07
C GLU A 618 11.75 -18.36 -50.76
N TRP A 619 10.88 -17.52 -50.21
CA TRP A 619 10.13 -17.85 -49.01
C TRP A 619 9.27 -19.11 -49.22
N LEU A 620 8.57 -19.20 -50.35
CA LEU A 620 7.75 -20.35 -50.70
C LEU A 620 8.59 -21.64 -50.79
N ILE A 621 9.74 -21.58 -51.45
CA ILE A 621 10.66 -22.72 -51.59
C ILE A 621 11.25 -23.15 -50.24
N ARG A 622 11.57 -22.21 -49.35
CA ARG A 622 12.12 -22.52 -48.02
C ARG A 622 11.06 -23.10 -47.08
N ASN A 623 9.82 -22.63 -47.18
CA ASN A 623 8.79 -22.90 -46.17
C ASN A 623 7.70 -23.88 -46.62
N ARG A 624 7.69 -24.33 -47.89
CA ARG A 624 6.69 -25.26 -48.43
C ARG A 624 7.36 -26.48 -49.09
N PRO A 625 7.73 -27.51 -48.31
CA PRO A 625 8.51 -28.66 -48.80
C PRO A 625 7.92 -29.36 -50.03
N GLN A 626 6.60 -29.45 -50.14
CA GLN A 626 5.94 -30.06 -51.30
C GLN A 626 6.19 -29.25 -52.58
N LEU A 627 6.09 -27.92 -52.52
CA LEU A 627 6.42 -27.05 -53.64
C LEU A 627 7.91 -27.16 -54.01
N THR A 628 8.79 -27.22 -53.01
CA THR A 628 10.24 -27.43 -53.22
C THR A 628 10.49 -28.70 -54.03
N LEU A 629 9.84 -29.81 -53.67
CA LEU A 629 9.98 -31.09 -54.37
C LEU A 629 9.48 -31.00 -55.82
N GLU A 630 8.38 -30.29 -56.08
CA GLU A 630 7.85 -30.11 -57.43
C GLU A 630 8.78 -29.23 -58.31
N VAL A 631 9.38 -28.19 -57.74
CA VAL A 631 10.42 -27.40 -58.43
C VAL A 631 11.64 -28.28 -58.75
N LEU A 632 12.11 -29.08 -57.79
CA LEU A 632 13.25 -29.99 -58.00
C LEU A 632 12.98 -31.03 -59.08
N LYS A 633 11.81 -31.68 -59.05
CA LYS A 633 11.39 -32.63 -60.10
C LYS A 633 11.38 -31.98 -61.47
N ARG A 634 10.86 -30.75 -61.57
CA ARG A 634 10.80 -30.01 -62.83
C ARG A 634 12.20 -29.69 -63.37
N LEU A 635 13.08 -29.15 -62.53
CA LEU A 635 14.47 -28.87 -62.92
C LEU A 635 15.22 -30.15 -63.30
N SER A 636 15.01 -31.26 -62.58
CA SER A 636 15.55 -32.58 -62.94
C SER A 636 15.08 -33.03 -64.32
N ASN A 637 13.78 -32.90 -64.62
CA ASN A 637 13.24 -33.26 -65.93
C ASN A 637 13.80 -32.38 -67.05
N LEU A 638 14.01 -31.08 -66.77
CA LEU A 638 14.60 -30.15 -67.71
C LEU A 638 16.04 -30.55 -68.10
N VAL A 639 16.85 -30.97 -67.12
CA VAL A 639 18.21 -31.48 -67.38
C VAL A 639 18.17 -32.72 -68.29
N VAL A 640 17.31 -33.68 -67.96
CA VAL A 640 17.15 -34.92 -68.75
C VAL A 640 16.69 -34.64 -70.19
N SER A 641 15.77 -33.68 -70.39
CA SER A 641 15.34 -33.30 -71.75
C SER A 641 16.48 -32.63 -72.52
N THR A 642 17.23 -31.72 -71.91
CA THR A 642 18.37 -31.07 -72.57
C THR A 642 19.51 -32.03 -72.91
N ASP A 643 19.78 -33.03 -72.07
CA ASP A 643 20.82 -34.03 -72.35
C ASP A 643 20.42 -34.95 -73.52
N LYS A 644 19.13 -35.34 -73.60
CA LYS A 644 18.61 -36.10 -74.75
C LYS A 644 18.72 -35.32 -76.06
N GLU A 645 18.40 -34.03 -76.04
CA GLU A 645 18.53 -33.15 -77.21
C GLU A 645 19.99 -32.96 -77.64
N ARG A 646 20.92 -32.81 -76.68
CA ARG A 646 22.37 -32.74 -76.95
C ARG A 646 22.95 -34.03 -77.53
N ALA A 647 22.48 -35.19 -77.04
CA ALA A 647 22.86 -36.50 -77.56
C ALA A 647 22.37 -36.72 -79.00
N GLN A 648 21.15 -36.26 -79.32
CA GLN A 648 20.61 -36.32 -80.68
C GLN A 648 21.27 -35.32 -81.66
N ALA A 649 21.83 -34.22 -81.16
CA ALA A 649 22.53 -33.22 -81.96
C ALA A 649 24.01 -33.55 -82.26
N GLY A 650 24.56 -34.65 -81.72
CA GLY A 650 25.93 -35.12 -82.02
C GLY A 650 27.08 -34.31 -81.41
N ILE A 651 26.84 -33.52 -80.35
CA ILE A 651 27.81 -32.55 -79.79
C ILE A 651 28.53 -33.08 -78.51
N VAL A 652 28.57 -34.40 -78.29
CA VAL A 652 29.39 -34.97 -77.20
C VAL A 652 30.20 -36.15 -77.74
N ARG A 653 31.53 -36.04 -77.64
CA ARG A 653 32.44 -37.19 -77.56
C ARG A 653 32.66 -37.54 -76.11
#